data_AF-A0A6L9IZW0-F1
#
_entry.id   AF-A0A6L9IZW0-F1
#
_cell.length_a   1.000
_cell.length_b   1.000
_cell.length_c   1.000
_cell.angle_alpha   90.00
_cell.angle_beta   90.00
_cell.angle_gamma   90.00
#
_symmetry.space_group_name_H-M   'P 1'
#
loop_
_entity.id
_entity.type
_entity.pdbx_description
1 polymer ?
#
loop_
_entity_poly.entity_id
_entity_poly.type
_entity_poly.pdbx_seq_one_letter_code
_entity_poly.pdbx_strand_id
1 'polypeptide(L)'
;MNAVRLVVIGMVLVAVFAPIQTADAHPDDMIFQVHTVHLTPDGIDLTWSLSPGALLSSVIWQEADTNGDDAISPEEAQAWTAPLPENYLAVINEQVQLTWEVTAVEWPDDVIDLVMGTHGITLQLSAQWPADLGATPRLILYNRYEEARSVNWFYVHGDSGVTFGVPEQESGALVFPFSPPGTEDTPTMHVYWDSGTPALTADLVPGEVGETGQQPAQATEPSAPERERGASEKLLDLVGESDLSLTFYLVAFVVALGLGAIHALTPGHGKALVGAYLVGARGTMGHAVALGSIVTLTHTGSVLAIGVLTLAASRFLMTNTVFYVLEIASGLLVTGMGLALGYRRWRAFQSVRAARRRREPLAALPASRLAPITAAAPSQPAGTGSATSHTIQINQPIKVNTYNDVLPDDLSLGGIRWRSLVALGVSGGIVPCPDAIATLLAAVALNRIVLGMGLILSFSLGLALVLTSIGIAIVRNQRLLEKRDFFDRLMPAMPVISAVVVTGLGVALLVNAVQSSDWLGTEEQETGAKIVDLSALVNQDELEQIKAEYNSEAATALDLDRASILYMAVNDANQYQLMVLSLAGGDPVPVTEEDYGVKDYTLSPDSQSVVYTAGLQYGGTAIWQMNTSGTARELLLACPQAACTRPLLAPDGQRLLYQRLEMPSPENPAPESTLWVLDLDTGETAPMFQDEQIGANSAAWSSDGLWLSYVASRQNEVQVYNLVDGRSYTIASESGITAQWNPEGTQLLLTDIPDDDTTGALHLIHFDAEDGSQVDLTGDSSFSDNWPSWSPDGVWIAFARRDLNNPDGGLGDHIWIAQPDGSAARQVTDDGEYIHSTPQWSPDGQYLLFQRYPLGGPMAQPGIWVLNIESGDIEQVVTGAYWPAWLP
;
A
#
# COMPACT_ATOMS: atom_id res chain seq x y z
N MET A 1 -21.07 -21.88 30.19
CA MET A 1 -19.68 -21.76 30.73
C MET A 1 -18.74 -22.85 30.22
N ASN A 2 -19.16 -24.11 30.00
CA ASN A 2 -18.25 -25.18 29.55
C ASN A 2 -17.91 -25.14 28.05
N ALA A 3 -18.82 -24.69 27.18
CA ALA A 3 -18.55 -24.58 25.73
C ALA A 3 -17.49 -23.50 25.41
N VAL A 4 -17.57 -22.34 26.04
CA VAL A 4 -16.63 -21.22 25.84
C VAL A 4 -15.21 -21.59 26.28
N ARG A 5 -15.06 -22.37 27.37
CA ARG A 5 -13.74 -22.85 27.82
C ARG A 5 -13.12 -23.85 26.85
N LEU A 6 -13.92 -24.72 26.23
CA LEU A 6 -13.45 -25.68 25.24
C LEU A 6 -12.98 -25.00 23.94
N VAL A 7 -13.69 -23.95 23.51
CA VAL A 7 -13.30 -23.16 22.33
C VAL A 7 -12.00 -22.40 22.57
N VAL A 8 -11.84 -21.77 23.73
CA VAL A 8 -10.60 -21.04 24.07
C VAL A 8 -9.39 -21.97 24.20
N ILE A 9 -9.56 -23.15 24.81
CA ILE A 9 -8.48 -24.14 24.91
C ILE A 9 -8.15 -24.72 23.52
N GLY A 10 -9.15 -24.92 22.66
CA GLY A 10 -8.96 -25.36 21.28
C GLY A 10 -8.15 -24.36 20.45
N MET A 11 -8.47 -23.06 20.51
CA MET A 11 -7.73 -22.02 19.80
C MET A 11 -6.27 -21.90 20.26
N VAL A 12 -6.02 -22.02 21.57
CA VAL A 12 -4.64 -21.97 22.11
C VAL A 12 -3.82 -23.18 21.68
N LEU A 13 -4.42 -24.38 21.58
CA LEU A 13 -3.70 -25.57 21.12
C LEU A 13 -3.41 -25.54 19.62
N VAL A 14 -4.28 -24.95 18.80
CA VAL A 14 -4.02 -24.76 17.36
C VAL A 14 -2.89 -23.76 17.15
N ALA A 15 -2.86 -22.65 17.89
CA ALA A 15 -1.81 -21.63 17.77
C ALA A 15 -0.41 -22.10 18.23
N VAL A 16 -0.33 -23.07 19.14
CA VAL A 16 0.95 -23.59 19.68
C VAL A 16 1.54 -24.71 18.83
N PHE A 17 0.72 -25.42 18.05
CA PHE A 17 1.15 -26.59 17.26
C PHE A 17 0.98 -26.42 15.75
N ALA A 18 0.61 -25.24 15.26
CA ALA A 18 0.63 -24.94 13.83
C ALA A 18 2.09 -24.97 13.32
N PRO A 19 2.38 -25.62 12.18
CA PRO A 19 3.70 -25.59 11.58
C PRO A 19 4.09 -24.14 11.25
N ILE A 20 5.34 -23.79 11.50
CA ILE A 20 5.92 -22.50 11.10
C ILE A 20 6.02 -22.55 9.57
N GLN A 21 5.23 -21.75 8.87
CA GLN A 21 5.47 -21.46 7.47
C GLN A 21 6.58 -20.39 7.37
N THR A 22 7.44 -20.54 6.37
CA THR A 22 8.43 -19.55 5.95
C THR A 22 7.71 -18.30 5.46
N ALA A 23 8.32 -17.13 5.69
CA ALA A 23 7.79 -15.86 5.17
C ALA A 23 8.10 -15.78 3.68
N ASP A 24 7.09 -15.45 2.87
CA ASP A 24 7.27 -15.19 1.44
C ASP A 24 8.03 -13.87 1.21
N ALA A 25 8.86 -13.84 0.16
CA ALA A 25 9.70 -12.70 -0.18
C ALA A 25 8.92 -11.63 -0.97
N HIS A 26 9.09 -10.35 -0.60
CA HIS A 26 8.55 -9.17 -1.31
C HIS A 26 9.39 -8.88 -2.56
N PRO A 27 8.84 -8.31 -3.67
CA PRO A 27 9.62 -8.00 -4.88
C PRO A 27 10.89 -7.17 -4.64
N ASP A 28 10.84 -6.21 -3.69
CA ASP A 28 12.01 -5.40 -3.32
C ASP A 28 13.09 -6.18 -2.55
N ASP A 29 12.74 -7.36 -2.00
CA ASP A 29 13.61 -8.31 -1.31
C ASP A 29 14.05 -9.47 -2.22
N MET A 30 13.80 -9.38 -3.55
CA MET A 30 14.23 -10.35 -4.56
C MET A 30 15.48 -9.88 -5.30
N ILE A 31 16.22 -10.84 -5.87
CA ILE A 31 17.37 -10.62 -6.75
C ILE A 31 17.00 -11.17 -8.12
N PHE A 32 16.85 -10.28 -9.09
CA PHE A 32 16.60 -10.63 -10.48
C PHE A 32 17.93 -10.95 -11.15
N GLN A 33 18.02 -12.11 -11.80
CA GLN A 33 19.28 -12.62 -12.32
C GLN A 33 19.11 -13.07 -13.76
N VAL A 34 20.02 -12.60 -14.61
CA VAL A 34 20.06 -12.96 -16.02
C VAL A 34 21.35 -13.73 -16.30
N HIS A 35 21.20 -14.89 -16.92
CA HIS A 35 22.28 -15.82 -17.22
C HIS A 35 22.37 -16.01 -18.72
N THR A 36 23.38 -15.41 -19.35
CA THR A 36 23.64 -15.57 -20.78
C THR A 36 24.78 -16.56 -20.98
N VAL A 37 24.46 -17.74 -21.47
CA VAL A 37 25.34 -18.90 -21.64
C VAL A 37 25.76 -19.01 -23.10
N HIS A 38 27.06 -19.01 -23.35
CA HIS A 38 27.67 -19.24 -24.66
C HIS A 38 28.44 -20.56 -24.63
N LEU A 39 28.03 -21.50 -25.48
CA LEU A 39 28.73 -22.76 -25.68
C LEU A 39 29.72 -22.58 -26.84
N THR A 40 31.01 -22.58 -26.53
CA THR A 40 32.07 -22.48 -27.53
C THR A 40 32.65 -23.88 -27.84
N PRO A 41 33.41 -24.04 -28.93
CA PRO A 41 34.05 -25.32 -29.24
C PRO A 41 35.00 -25.83 -28.14
N ASP A 42 35.59 -24.92 -27.37
CA ASP A 42 36.63 -25.21 -26.39
C ASP A 42 36.16 -25.09 -24.92
N GLY A 43 35.00 -24.48 -24.68
CA GLY A 43 34.45 -24.29 -23.34
C GLY A 43 33.06 -23.67 -23.29
N ILE A 44 32.74 -23.09 -22.15
CA ILE A 44 31.52 -22.36 -21.85
C ILE A 44 31.88 -20.99 -21.28
N ASP A 45 31.24 -19.96 -21.82
CA ASP A 45 31.29 -18.61 -21.29
C ASP A 45 29.90 -18.24 -20.75
N LEU A 46 29.85 -17.62 -19.58
CA LEU A 46 28.62 -17.24 -18.89
C LEU A 46 28.72 -15.78 -18.48
N THR A 47 27.79 -14.96 -18.95
CA THR A 47 27.55 -13.62 -18.42
C THR A 47 26.42 -13.71 -17.41
N TRP A 48 26.72 -13.44 -16.16
CA TRP A 48 25.78 -13.49 -15.05
C TRP A 48 25.55 -12.07 -14.52
N SER A 49 24.36 -11.54 -14.74
CA SER A 49 23.95 -10.21 -14.27
C SER A 49 23.00 -10.33 -13.09
N LEU A 50 23.25 -9.55 -12.04
CA LEU A 50 22.46 -9.47 -10.82
C LEU A 50 21.86 -8.08 -10.69
N SER A 51 20.54 -8.01 -10.63
CA SER A 51 19.75 -6.81 -10.39
C SER A 51 18.96 -7.00 -9.10
N PRO A 52 19.54 -6.66 -7.93
CA PRO A 52 18.84 -6.72 -6.66
C PRO A 52 17.67 -5.74 -6.62
N GLY A 53 16.58 -6.10 -5.95
CA GLY A 53 15.48 -5.19 -5.63
C GLY A 53 15.96 -4.02 -4.76
N ALA A 54 15.17 -2.96 -4.69
CA ALA A 54 15.59 -1.69 -4.08
C ALA A 54 16.10 -1.84 -2.62
N LEU A 55 15.49 -2.74 -1.84
CA LEU A 55 15.90 -2.98 -0.44
C LEU A 55 17.25 -3.70 -0.37
N LEU A 56 17.53 -4.64 -1.26
CA LEU A 56 18.80 -5.37 -1.30
C LEU A 56 19.93 -4.57 -1.95
N SER A 57 19.62 -3.72 -2.93
CA SER A 57 20.59 -2.89 -3.65
C SER A 57 21.43 -2.03 -2.70
N SER A 58 20.77 -1.35 -1.76
CA SER A 58 21.46 -0.50 -0.77
C SER A 58 22.34 -1.30 0.21
N VAL A 59 21.90 -2.49 0.60
CA VAL A 59 22.65 -3.39 1.50
C VAL A 59 23.89 -3.94 0.78
N ILE A 60 23.71 -4.42 -0.45
CA ILE A 60 24.81 -4.95 -1.27
C ILE A 60 25.85 -3.86 -1.56
N TRP A 61 25.41 -2.63 -1.85
CA TRP A 61 26.31 -1.51 -2.05
C TRP A 61 27.16 -1.20 -0.82
N GLN A 62 26.54 -1.15 0.37
CA GLN A 62 27.28 -0.93 1.63
C GLN A 62 28.22 -2.08 2.00
N GLU A 63 27.87 -3.32 1.64
CA GLU A 63 28.74 -4.48 1.85
C GLU A 63 29.96 -4.45 0.91
N ALA A 64 29.78 -3.93 -0.31
CA ALA A 64 30.85 -3.78 -1.30
C ALA A 64 31.75 -2.56 -1.01
N ASP A 65 31.19 -1.43 -0.57
CA ASP A 65 31.94 -0.22 -0.20
C ASP A 65 32.62 -0.38 1.17
N THR A 66 33.75 -1.08 1.17
CA THR A 66 34.49 -1.36 2.40
C THR A 66 35.18 -0.13 2.99
N ASN A 67 35.40 0.89 2.16
CA ASN A 67 36.19 2.06 2.53
C ASN A 67 35.30 3.27 2.92
N GLY A 68 34.01 3.24 2.55
CA GLY A 68 32.98 4.18 2.95
C GLY A 68 33.04 5.52 2.22
N ASP A 69 33.49 5.52 0.96
CA ASP A 69 33.57 6.70 0.11
C ASP A 69 32.42 6.84 -0.89
N ASP A 70 31.38 6.01 -0.72
CA ASP A 70 30.16 5.96 -1.53
C ASP A 70 30.43 5.66 -3.01
N ALA A 71 31.59 5.06 -3.33
CA ALA A 71 31.97 4.64 -4.67
C ALA A 71 32.60 3.24 -4.63
N ILE A 72 32.29 2.39 -5.63
CA ILE A 72 32.85 1.04 -5.67
C ILE A 72 34.10 1.02 -6.55
N SER A 73 35.25 0.83 -5.93
CA SER A 73 36.50 0.63 -6.67
C SER A 73 36.54 -0.76 -7.36
N PRO A 74 37.35 -0.93 -8.43
CA PRO A 74 37.53 -2.26 -9.04
C PRO A 74 38.04 -3.32 -8.06
N GLU A 75 38.80 -2.92 -7.04
CA GLU A 75 39.33 -3.80 -5.99
C GLU A 75 38.21 -4.28 -5.05
N GLU A 76 37.26 -3.41 -4.72
CA GLU A 76 36.06 -3.71 -3.92
C GLU A 76 35.05 -4.56 -4.69
N ALA A 77 34.75 -4.19 -5.94
CA ALA A 77 33.91 -4.99 -6.82
C ALA A 77 34.45 -6.42 -6.96
N GLN A 78 35.77 -6.56 -7.16
CA GLN A 78 36.41 -7.88 -7.26
C GLN A 78 36.39 -8.64 -5.93
N ALA A 79 36.57 -7.95 -4.80
CA ALA A 79 36.52 -8.57 -3.48
C ALA A 79 35.13 -9.10 -3.12
N TRP A 80 34.07 -8.35 -3.44
CA TRP A 80 32.69 -8.74 -3.18
C TRP A 80 32.22 -9.87 -4.11
N THR A 81 32.63 -9.85 -5.38
CA THR A 81 32.23 -10.87 -6.37
C THR A 81 33.02 -12.17 -6.30
N ALA A 82 34.23 -12.16 -5.72
CA ALA A 82 35.11 -13.34 -5.61
C ALA A 82 34.46 -14.65 -5.11
N PRO A 83 33.57 -14.67 -4.10
CA PRO A 83 32.93 -15.90 -3.62
C PRO A 83 31.73 -16.36 -4.47
N LEU A 84 31.17 -15.51 -5.34
CA LEU A 84 29.94 -15.81 -6.07
C LEU A 84 30.04 -17.05 -6.99
N PRO A 85 31.12 -17.28 -7.75
CA PRO A 85 31.22 -18.42 -8.66
C PRO A 85 31.13 -19.79 -7.96
N GLU A 86 31.43 -19.89 -6.66
CA GLU A 86 31.28 -21.14 -5.90
C GLU A 86 29.81 -21.57 -5.74
N ASN A 87 28.90 -20.60 -5.80
CA ASN A 87 27.46 -20.82 -5.74
C ASN A 87 26.87 -21.23 -7.09
N TYR A 88 27.60 -21.02 -8.19
CA TYR A 88 27.16 -21.35 -9.54
C TYR A 88 27.75 -22.68 -10.00
N LEU A 89 26.97 -23.76 -9.96
CA LEU A 89 27.44 -25.08 -10.38
C LEU A 89 27.28 -25.27 -11.89
N ALA A 90 28.34 -25.75 -12.54
CA ALA A 90 28.29 -26.28 -13.90
C ALA A 90 28.81 -27.72 -13.90
N VAL A 91 27.98 -28.68 -14.31
CA VAL A 91 28.29 -30.11 -14.27
C VAL A 91 27.95 -30.77 -15.60
N ILE A 92 28.88 -31.57 -16.11
CA ILE A 92 28.68 -32.37 -17.32
C ILE A 92 28.40 -33.82 -16.91
N ASN A 93 27.32 -34.39 -17.47
CA ASN A 93 26.86 -35.77 -17.27
C ASN A 93 26.71 -36.17 -15.78
N GLU A 94 26.38 -35.22 -14.91
CA GLU A 94 26.30 -35.40 -13.44
C GLU A 94 27.61 -35.89 -12.77
N GLN A 95 28.74 -35.83 -13.49
CA GLN A 95 29.99 -36.50 -13.08
C GLN A 95 31.18 -35.55 -13.02
N VAL A 96 31.27 -34.61 -13.97
CA VAL A 96 32.41 -33.70 -14.10
C VAL A 96 31.95 -32.28 -13.81
N GLN A 97 32.33 -31.73 -12.66
CA GLN A 97 32.09 -30.34 -12.34
C GLN A 97 33.16 -29.46 -13.02
N LEU A 98 32.71 -28.42 -13.71
CA LEU A 98 33.57 -27.41 -14.31
C LEU A 98 34.01 -26.40 -13.24
N THR A 99 35.20 -25.83 -13.44
CA THR A 99 35.73 -24.77 -12.60
C THR A 99 35.61 -23.46 -13.33
N TRP A 100 34.90 -22.49 -12.75
CA TRP A 100 34.78 -21.15 -13.29
C TRP A 100 36.06 -20.33 -13.08
N GLU A 101 36.44 -19.60 -14.12
CA GLU A 101 37.40 -18.51 -14.08
C GLU A 101 36.64 -17.20 -14.27
N VAL A 102 36.80 -16.24 -13.35
CA VAL A 102 36.21 -14.90 -13.49
C VAL A 102 37.09 -14.11 -14.45
N THR A 103 36.56 -13.77 -15.63
CA THR A 103 37.29 -13.06 -16.68
C THR A 103 37.09 -11.55 -16.60
N ALA A 104 35.91 -11.09 -16.17
CA ALA A 104 35.60 -9.69 -15.95
C ALA A 104 34.51 -9.52 -14.87
N VAL A 105 34.54 -8.36 -14.22
CA VAL A 105 33.50 -7.90 -13.29
C VAL A 105 33.19 -6.46 -13.68
N GLU A 106 31.92 -6.20 -13.95
CA GLU A 106 31.39 -4.87 -14.20
C GLU A 106 30.47 -4.49 -13.05
N TRP A 107 30.72 -3.31 -12.51
CA TRP A 107 29.96 -2.77 -11.39
C TRP A 107 29.37 -1.43 -11.79
N PRO A 108 28.13 -1.09 -11.39
CA PRO A 108 27.55 0.21 -11.69
C PRO A 108 28.38 1.36 -11.09
N ASP A 109 28.49 2.48 -11.81
CA ASP A 109 29.27 3.63 -11.35
C ASP A 109 28.61 4.36 -10.16
N ASP A 110 27.29 4.20 -9.99
CA ASP A 110 26.49 4.83 -8.93
C ASP A 110 25.47 3.83 -8.34
N VAL A 111 25.17 3.96 -7.05
CA VAL A 111 24.17 3.16 -6.35
C VAL A 111 22.78 3.30 -6.97
N ILE A 112 22.48 4.46 -7.56
CA ILE A 112 21.21 4.74 -8.23
C ILE A 112 21.01 3.81 -9.43
N ASP A 113 22.05 3.52 -10.20
CA ASP A 113 21.93 2.60 -11.34
C ASP A 113 21.60 1.17 -10.91
N LEU A 114 22.11 0.76 -9.74
CA LEU A 114 21.81 -0.53 -9.14
C LEU A 114 20.38 -0.56 -8.56
N VAL A 115 19.95 0.50 -7.87
CA VAL A 115 18.60 0.63 -7.29
C VAL A 115 17.51 0.73 -8.35
N MET A 116 17.79 1.45 -9.45
CA MET A 116 16.86 1.61 -10.57
C MET A 116 16.83 0.40 -11.50
N GLY A 117 17.75 -0.56 -11.31
CA GLY A 117 17.91 -1.73 -12.19
C GLY A 117 18.34 -1.37 -13.62
N THR A 118 18.86 -0.17 -13.85
CA THR A 118 19.32 0.30 -15.17
C THR A 118 20.66 -0.31 -15.55
N HIS A 119 21.53 -0.55 -14.57
CA HIS A 119 22.73 -1.37 -14.71
C HIS A 119 22.89 -2.26 -13.46
N GLY A 120 22.87 -3.58 -13.67
CA GLY A 120 23.11 -4.55 -12.62
C GLY A 120 24.61 -4.87 -12.42
N ILE A 121 24.91 -5.64 -11.38
CA ILE A 121 26.26 -6.18 -11.14
C ILE A 121 26.47 -7.34 -12.12
N THR A 122 27.50 -7.27 -12.98
CA THR A 122 27.71 -8.27 -14.02
C THR A 122 29.05 -8.99 -13.87
N LEU A 123 29.01 -10.32 -13.85
CA LEU A 123 30.18 -11.19 -13.81
C LEU A 123 30.30 -11.95 -15.12
N GLN A 124 31.48 -11.95 -15.71
CA GLN A 124 31.82 -12.83 -16.82
C GLN A 124 32.63 -14.01 -16.29
N LEU A 125 32.13 -15.21 -16.53
CA LEU A 125 32.73 -16.48 -16.11
C LEU A 125 33.05 -17.31 -17.34
N SER A 126 34.19 -18.00 -17.33
CA SER A 126 34.58 -18.95 -18.38
C SER A 126 35.02 -20.28 -17.78
N ALA A 127 34.73 -21.37 -18.46
CA ALA A 127 35.24 -22.69 -18.09
C ALA A 127 35.56 -23.53 -19.33
N GLN A 128 36.65 -24.30 -19.28
CA GLN A 128 37.07 -25.16 -20.39
C GLN A 128 36.39 -26.53 -20.35
N TRP A 129 36.13 -27.11 -21.53
CA TRP A 129 35.62 -28.46 -21.61
C TRP A 129 36.64 -29.50 -21.10
N PRO A 130 36.18 -30.58 -20.42
CA PRO A 130 37.05 -31.71 -20.12
C PRO A 130 37.46 -32.44 -21.40
N ALA A 131 38.60 -33.12 -21.36
CA ALA A 131 39.16 -33.82 -22.53
C ALA A 131 38.26 -34.95 -23.09
N ASP A 132 37.29 -35.44 -22.32
CA ASP A 132 36.29 -36.41 -22.75
C ASP A 132 34.90 -35.95 -22.29
N LEU A 133 34.04 -35.62 -23.26
CA LEU A 133 32.66 -35.16 -23.05
C LEU A 133 31.64 -36.31 -23.07
N GLY A 134 32.05 -37.51 -23.50
CA GLY A 134 31.13 -38.61 -23.80
C GLY A 134 30.36 -38.43 -25.12
N ALA A 135 29.53 -39.42 -25.48
CA ALA A 135 28.88 -39.48 -26.80
C ALA A 135 27.71 -38.50 -26.98
N THR A 136 27.09 -38.06 -25.88
CA THR A 136 25.96 -37.13 -25.81
C THR A 136 26.06 -36.35 -24.49
N PRO A 137 26.94 -35.34 -24.42
CA PRO A 137 27.16 -34.61 -23.16
C PRO A 137 25.89 -33.86 -22.75
N ARG A 138 25.50 -33.99 -21.48
CA ARG A 138 24.46 -33.19 -20.83
C ARG A 138 25.10 -32.18 -19.91
N LEU A 139 24.81 -30.90 -20.11
CA LEU A 139 25.23 -29.83 -19.23
C LEU A 139 24.11 -29.54 -18.22
N ILE A 140 24.50 -29.35 -16.96
CA ILE A 140 23.66 -28.91 -15.86
C ILE A 140 24.28 -27.62 -15.33
N LEU A 141 23.53 -26.53 -15.41
CA LEU A 141 23.85 -25.27 -14.75
C LEU A 141 22.91 -25.09 -13.57
N TYR A 142 23.42 -24.73 -12.40
CA TYR A 142 22.58 -24.54 -11.22
C TYR A 142 23.07 -23.36 -10.38
N ASN A 143 22.24 -22.33 -10.30
CA ASN A 143 22.51 -21.14 -9.51
C ASN A 143 22.01 -21.34 -8.07
N ARG A 144 22.93 -21.31 -7.10
CA ARG A 144 22.63 -21.45 -5.67
C ARG A 144 22.79 -20.16 -4.88
N TYR A 145 22.99 -19.04 -5.56
CA TYR A 145 23.13 -17.76 -4.90
C TYR A 145 21.74 -17.27 -4.45
N GLU A 146 21.59 -17.07 -3.14
CA GLU A 146 20.36 -16.57 -2.50
C GLU A 146 19.08 -17.28 -2.99
N GLU A 147 19.09 -18.62 -3.05
CA GLU A 147 18.01 -19.43 -3.66
C GLU A 147 16.59 -19.04 -3.20
N ALA A 148 16.38 -18.61 -1.95
CA ALA A 148 15.05 -18.24 -1.45
C ALA A 148 14.55 -16.88 -1.95
N ARG A 149 15.41 -16.09 -2.60
CA ARG A 149 15.16 -14.70 -3.02
C ARG A 149 15.60 -14.44 -4.45
N SER A 150 15.73 -15.47 -5.28
CA SER A 150 16.31 -15.37 -6.62
C SER A 150 15.30 -15.68 -7.72
N VAL A 151 15.23 -14.79 -8.71
CA VAL A 151 14.46 -14.98 -9.95
C VAL A 151 15.45 -15.08 -11.11
N ASN A 152 15.38 -16.14 -11.92
CA ASN A 152 16.43 -16.45 -12.90
C ASN A 152 15.90 -16.54 -14.35
N TRP A 153 16.50 -15.77 -15.25
CA TRP A 153 16.32 -15.88 -16.70
C TRP A 153 17.56 -16.49 -17.35
N PHE A 154 17.36 -17.35 -18.35
CA PHE A 154 18.47 -18.01 -19.04
C PHE A 154 18.37 -17.81 -20.55
N TYR A 155 19.49 -17.42 -21.14
CA TYR A 155 19.71 -17.36 -22.57
C TYR A 155 20.85 -18.32 -22.91
N VAL A 156 20.67 -19.19 -23.89
CA VAL A 156 21.70 -20.16 -24.30
C VAL A 156 22.00 -19.96 -25.77
N HIS A 157 23.28 -19.79 -26.08
CA HIS A 157 23.82 -19.59 -27.42
C HIS A 157 24.82 -20.70 -27.75
N GLY A 158 24.73 -21.24 -28.96
CA GLY A 158 25.68 -22.18 -29.52
C GLY A 158 26.60 -21.46 -30.50
N ASP A 159 27.85 -21.25 -30.12
CA ASP A 159 28.80 -20.49 -30.92
C ASP A 159 29.65 -21.40 -31.81
N SER A 160 30.08 -20.89 -32.96
CA SER A 160 31.03 -21.56 -33.86
C SER A 160 30.63 -22.99 -34.25
N GLY A 161 29.32 -23.25 -34.40
CA GLY A 161 28.78 -24.54 -34.84
C GLY A 161 28.51 -25.55 -33.71
N VAL A 162 28.59 -25.13 -32.45
CA VAL A 162 28.06 -25.90 -31.32
C VAL A 162 26.53 -25.83 -31.34
N THR A 163 25.84 -26.96 -31.17
CA THR A 163 24.38 -27.00 -31.08
C THR A 163 23.94 -27.69 -29.80
N PHE A 164 22.71 -27.46 -29.34
CA PHE A 164 22.20 -28.04 -28.10
C PHE A 164 20.72 -28.40 -28.18
N GLY A 165 20.28 -29.42 -27.44
CA GLY A 165 18.87 -29.79 -27.39
C GLY A 165 18.07 -28.84 -26.50
N VAL A 166 16.74 -28.92 -26.56
CA VAL A 166 15.83 -28.09 -25.75
C VAL A 166 16.21 -28.14 -24.26
N PRO A 167 16.52 -27.00 -23.64
CA PRO A 167 16.75 -26.93 -22.21
C PRO A 167 15.53 -27.21 -21.35
N GLU A 168 15.73 -28.07 -20.35
CA GLU A 168 14.80 -28.35 -19.27
C GLU A 168 15.18 -27.46 -18.07
N GLN A 169 14.25 -26.61 -17.66
CA GLN A 169 14.44 -25.66 -16.55
C GLN A 169 13.64 -26.16 -15.33
N GLU A 170 14.33 -26.39 -14.21
CA GLU A 170 13.71 -26.80 -12.95
C GLU A 170 14.36 -26.04 -11.78
N SER A 171 13.60 -25.20 -11.07
CA SER A 171 13.99 -24.62 -9.77
C SER A 171 15.39 -23.95 -9.73
N GLY A 172 15.69 -23.08 -10.70
CA GLY A 172 17.00 -22.40 -10.79
C GLY A 172 18.12 -23.25 -11.41
N ALA A 173 17.83 -24.48 -11.83
CA ALA A 173 18.71 -25.33 -12.63
C ALA A 173 18.28 -25.37 -14.10
N LEU A 174 19.26 -25.44 -14.99
CA LEU A 174 19.07 -25.56 -16.43
C LEU A 174 19.83 -26.80 -16.93
N VAL A 175 19.13 -27.70 -17.60
CA VAL A 175 19.67 -28.98 -18.05
C VAL A 175 19.43 -29.18 -19.54
N PHE A 176 20.48 -29.43 -20.32
CA PHE A 176 20.33 -29.75 -21.74
C PHE A 176 21.47 -30.61 -22.29
N PRO A 177 21.21 -31.45 -23.30
CA PRO A 177 22.28 -32.06 -24.08
C PRO A 177 22.92 -31.03 -25.03
N PHE A 178 24.21 -31.14 -25.30
CA PHE A 178 24.87 -30.35 -26.34
C PHE A 178 25.76 -31.21 -27.26
N SER A 179 26.14 -30.65 -28.40
CA SER A 179 26.90 -31.32 -29.46
C SER A 179 27.97 -30.37 -29.99
N PRO A 180 29.27 -30.69 -29.79
CA PRO A 180 30.37 -29.93 -30.36
C PRO A 180 30.35 -29.94 -31.89
N PRO A 181 31.14 -29.07 -32.57
CA PRO A 181 31.13 -28.99 -34.02
C PRO A 181 31.58 -30.31 -34.67
N GLY A 182 30.76 -30.89 -35.55
CA GLY A 182 31.13 -32.04 -36.40
C GLY A 182 30.56 -33.42 -36.01
N THR A 183 29.63 -33.49 -35.05
CA THR A 183 28.83 -34.70 -34.73
C THR A 183 27.47 -34.67 -35.45
N GLU A 184 26.98 -35.83 -35.94
CA GLU A 184 25.77 -35.90 -36.79
C GLU A 184 24.53 -35.27 -36.13
N ASP A 185 23.87 -34.37 -36.87
CA ASP A 185 22.68 -33.63 -36.44
C ASP A 185 21.50 -34.55 -36.16
N THR A 186 20.96 -34.46 -34.94
CA THR A 186 19.58 -34.87 -34.66
C THR A 186 18.65 -33.69 -34.94
N PRO A 187 17.42 -33.92 -35.45
CA PRO A 187 16.56 -32.86 -36.00
C PRO A 187 15.97 -31.86 -34.98
N THR A 188 16.40 -31.88 -33.72
CA THR A 188 15.87 -31.04 -32.63
C THR A 188 16.99 -30.26 -31.89
N MET A 189 18.06 -29.92 -32.60
CA MET A 189 19.20 -29.19 -32.04
C MET A 189 19.10 -27.70 -32.39
N HIS A 190 19.29 -26.85 -31.39
CA HIS A 190 19.17 -25.40 -31.39
C HIS A 190 20.55 -24.73 -31.36
N VAL A 191 20.61 -23.50 -31.87
CA VAL A 191 21.77 -22.59 -31.76
C VAL A 191 21.48 -21.40 -30.85
N TYR A 192 20.21 -21.19 -30.51
CA TYR A 192 19.74 -20.18 -29.58
C TYR A 192 18.51 -20.71 -28.85
N TRP A 193 18.40 -20.41 -27.56
CA TRP A 193 17.24 -20.70 -26.74
C TRP A 193 17.11 -19.65 -25.64
N ASP A 194 15.87 -19.28 -25.38
CA ASP A 194 15.46 -18.31 -24.38
C ASP A 194 14.47 -19.00 -23.45
N SER A 195 14.64 -18.82 -22.13
CA SER A 195 13.72 -19.37 -21.14
C SER A 195 12.31 -18.78 -21.26
N GLY A 196 12.15 -17.57 -21.80
CA GLY A 196 10.88 -16.86 -22.02
C GLY A 196 10.19 -16.39 -20.73
N THR A 197 10.12 -17.26 -19.73
CA THR A 197 9.63 -16.99 -18.37
C THR A 197 10.75 -17.17 -17.34
N PRO A 198 10.73 -16.47 -16.21
CA PRO A 198 11.69 -16.69 -15.13
C PRO A 198 11.52 -18.06 -14.48
N ALA A 199 12.64 -18.71 -14.12
CA ALA A 199 12.63 -19.78 -13.13
C ALA A 199 12.60 -19.21 -11.71
N LEU A 200 11.52 -19.55 -11.00
CA LEU A 200 11.45 -19.46 -9.56
C LEU A 200 12.15 -20.69 -8.95
N THR A 201 13.07 -20.47 -8.02
CA THR A 201 13.60 -21.50 -7.12
C THR A 201 12.47 -21.91 -6.17
N ALA A 202 12.19 -23.21 -6.07
CA ALA A 202 10.97 -23.73 -5.46
C ALA A 202 10.77 -23.31 -3.98
N ASP A 203 9.80 -22.41 -3.75
CA ASP A 203 8.76 -22.47 -2.70
C ASP A 203 7.67 -21.38 -2.84
N LEU A 204 7.56 -20.71 -3.99
CA LEU A 204 6.48 -19.76 -4.27
C LEU A 204 5.42 -20.40 -5.17
N VAL A 205 4.32 -20.83 -4.56
CA VAL A 205 3.10 -21.29 -5.25
C VAL A 205 2.40 -20.07 -5.84
N PRO A 206 2.10 -20.03 -7.16
CA PRO A 206 1.30 -18.96 -7.74
C PRO A 206 -0.17 -19.15 -7.33
N GLY A 207 -0.68 -18.24 -6.52
CA GLY A 207 -2.10 -18.16 -6.18
C GLY A 207 -2.36 -17.97 -4.70
N GLU A 208 -2.26 -16.72 -4.25
CA GLU A 208 -2.93 -16.09 -3.09
C GLU A 208 -2.06 -14.90 -2.64
N VAL A 209 -2.20 -13.73 -3.27
CA VAL A 209 -1.66 -12.49 -2.69
C VAL A 209 -2.79 -11.50 -2.56
N GLY A 210 -3.40 -11.52 -1.38
CA GLY A 210 -4.39 -10.54 -0.94
C GLY A 210 -3.71 -9.27 -0.44
N GLU A 211 -4.26 -8.16 -0.86
CA GLU A 211 -4.07 -6.81 -0.33
C GLU A 211 -4.06 -6.77 1.21
N THR A 212 -3.14 -6.01 1.82
CA THR A 212 -3.44 -5.23 3.04
C THR A 212 -2.26 -4.35 3.53
N GLY A 213 -2.46 -3.02 3.44
CA GLY A 213 -2.00 -1.99 4.39
C GLY A 213 -0.60 -1.39 4.16
N GLN A 214 -0.35 -0.08 4.29
CA GLN A 214 -1.11 1.03 4.87
C GLN A 214 -0.36 2.36 4.64
N GLN A 215 -1.10 3.43 4.39
CA GLN A 215 -0.76 4.86 4.49
C GLN A 215 -1.05 5.34 5.95
N PRO A 216 -0.72 6.58 6.40
CA PRO A 216 0.46 7.45 6.21
C PRO A 216 1.07 7.95 7.56
N ALA A 217 2.24 8.60 7.51
CA ALA A 217 2.65 9.61 8.51
C ALA A 217 3.45 10.75 7.84
N GLN A 218 2.83 11.93 7.76
CA GLN A 218 3.41 13.20 7.28
C GLN A 218 4.19 13.95 8.40
N ALA A 219 5.27 14.67 8.05
CA ALA A 219 5.58 16.05 8.49
C ALA A 219 6.85 16.59 7.79
N THR A 220 6.82 17.55 6.84
CA THR A 220 6.72 19.05 6.85
C THR A 220 8.00 19.87 7.14
N GLU A 221 8.40 20.67 6.15
CA GLU A 221 9.36 21.80 6.12
C GLU A 221 8.95 23.07 6.93
N PRO A 222 9.84 24.09 7.12
CA PRO A 222 9.52 25.41 7.70
C PRO A 222 9.24 26.50 6.62
N SER A 223 8.53 27.63 6.81
CA SER A 223 7.75 28.24 7.90
C SER A 223 7.07 29.57 7.44
N ALA A 224 5.81 29.85 7.83
CA ALA A 224 5.23 31.17 8.20
C ALA A 224 3.70 31.09 8.45
N PRO A 225 3.03 32.07 9.12
CA PRO A 225 3.08 32.43 10.53
C PRO A 225 1.87 31.90 11.36
N GLU A 226 2.01 32.06 12.68
CA GLU A 226 1.32 31.39 13.80
C GLU A 226 -0.23 31.37 13.82
N ARG A 227 -0.78 30.15 13.93
CA ARG A 227 -1.97 29.84 14.75
C ARG A 227 -1.58 28.80 15.80
N GLU A 228 -1.93 29.06 17.06
CA GLU A 228 -1.57 28.26 18.25
C GLU A 228 -1.90 26.75 18.06
N ARG A 229 -0.86 25.93 17.85
CA ARG A 229 -0.96 24.46 17.76
C ARG A 229 -1.09 23.79 19.15
N GLY A 230 -1.88 22.72 19.23
CA GLY A 230 -2.24 22.02 20.47
C GLY A 230 -1.14 21.13 21.07
N ALA A 231 -1.28 20.79 22.35
CA ALA A 231 -0.26 20.05 23.12
C ALA A 231 -0.08 18.57 22.72
N SER A 232 -1.08 17.97 22.06
CA SER A 232 -1.10 16.56 21.66
C SER A 232 -0.21 16.27 20.45
N GLU A 233 -0.18 17.19 19.48
CA GLU A 233 0.58 17.04 18.22
C GLU A 233 2.08 17.23 18.45
N LYS A 234 2.47 18.19 19.28
CA LYS A 234 3.88 18.36 19.71
C LYS A 234 4.45 17.13 20.43
N LEU A 235 3.59 16.30 21.02
CA LEU A 235 4.01 15.06 21.69
C LEU A 235 4.22 13.92 20.71
N LEU A 236 3.53 13.92 19.57
CA LEU A 236 3.65 12.91 18.53
C LEU A 236 4.91 13.15 17.68
N ASP A 237 5.22 14.40 17.34
CA ASP A 237 6.48 14.77 16.65
C ASP A 237 7.72 14.35 17.46
N LEU A 238 7.68 14.51 18.78
CA LEU A 238 8.78 14.13 19.67
C LEU A 238 8.95 12.61 19.84
N VAL A 239 7.94 11.79 19.49
CA VAL A 239 8.01 10.31 19.56
C VAL A 239 8.70 9.72 18.32
N GLY A 240 8.74 10.46 17.20
CA GLY A 240 9.27 10.01 15.91
C GLY A 240 10.80 10.08 15.74
N GLU A 241 11.52 10.84 16.56
CA GLU A 241 12.98 10.99 16.43
C GLU A 241 13.75 9.70 16.79
N SER A 242 14.78 9.38 16.00
CA SER A 242 15.59 8.16 16.09
C SER A 242 16.52 8.08 17.32
N ASP A 243 16.85 9.24 17.92
CA ASP A 243 17.64 9.36 19.16
C ASP A 243 16.81 9.96 20.31
N LEU A 244 15.85 9.19 20.82
CA LEU A 244 15.02 9.62 21.94
C LEU A 244 15.86 9.90 23.20
N SER A 245 16.05 11.18 23.51
CA SER A 245 16.78 11.61 24.70
C SER A 245 16.13 11.09 25.99
N LEU A 246 16.93 10.86 27.04
CA LEU A 246 16.40 10.51 28.37
C LEU A 246 15.34 11.51 28.85
N THR A 247 15.49 12.78 28.48
CA THR A 247 14.56 13.87 28.79
C THR A 247 13.20 13.64 28.15
N PHE A 248 13.15 13.15 26.91
CA PHE A 248 11.91 12.82 26.23
C PHE A 248 11.14 11.71 26.96
N TYR A 249 11.80 10.60 27.31
CA TYR A 249 11.16 9.51 28.07
C TYR A 249 10.58 10.01 29.41
N LEU A 250 11.33 10.87 30.11
CA LEU A 250 10.87 11.47 31.36
C LEU A 250 9.63 12.34 31.16
N VAL A 251 9.61 13.19 30.12
CA VAL A 251 8.46 14.04 29.79
C VAL A 251 7.25 13.20 29.37
N ALA A 252 7.43 12.24 28.47
CA ALA A 252 6.38 11.36 27.97
C ALA A 252 5.74 10.56 29.11
N PHE A 253 6.53 10.03 30.06
CA PHE A 253 6.00 9.36 31.23
C PHE A 253 5.26 10.30 32.18
N VAL A 254 5.75 11.52 32.41
CA VAL A 254 5.05 12.53 33.24
C VAL A 254 3.71 12.93 32.61
N VAL A 255 3.68 13.12 31.29
CA VAL A 255 2.44 13.42 30.57
C VAL A 255 1.47 12.25 30.63
N ALA A 256 1.93 11.03 30.35
CA ALA A 256 1.10 9.82 30.45
C ALA A 256 0.50 9.66 31.84
N LEU A 257 1.28 9.93 32.90
CA LEU A 257 0.81 9.95 34.28
C LEU A 257 -0.27 11.02 34.51
N GLY A 258 -0.08 12.22 33.98
CA GLY A 258 -1.06 13.31 34.03
C GLY A 258 -2.37 12.96 33.29
N LEU A 259 -2.28 12.38 32.10
CA LEU A 259 -3.42 11.94 31.32
C LEU A 259 -4.18 10.81 32.02
N GLY A 260 -3.48 9.84 32.62
CA GLY A 260 -4.09 8.79 33.43
C GLY A 260 -4.84 9.35 34.65
N ALA A 261 -4.28 10.38 35.28
CA ALA A 261 -4.92 11.10 36.38
C ALA A 261 -6.22 11.82 35.96
N ILE A 262 -6.21 12.49 34.79
CA ILE A 262 -7.40 13.14 34.22
C ILE A 262 -8.44 12.10 33.80
N HIS A 263 -8.00 11.03 33.15
CA HIS A 263 -8.85 9.94 32.67
C HIS A 263 -9.63 9.28 33.81
N ALA A 264 -9.03 9.13 35.00
CA ALA A 264 -9.70 8.63 36.21
C ALA A 264 -10.97 9.41 36.61
N LEU A 265 -11.10 10.67 36.17
CA LEU A 265 -12.25 11.54 36.45
C LEU A 265 -13.37 11.42 35.40
N THR A 266 -13.15 10.67 34.32
CA THR A 266 -14.12 10.51 33.23
C THR A 266 -15.31 9.60 33.60
N PRO A 267 -16.47 9.75 32.94
CA PRO A 267 -17.71 9.04 33.32
C PRO A 267 -17.60 7.50 33.31
N GLY A 268 -16.71 6.94 32.48
CA GLY A 268 -16.48 5.50 32.36
C GLY A 268 -15.98 4.85 33.66
N HIS A 269 -15.20 5.59 34.46
CA HIS A 269 -14.71 5.15 35.77
C HIS A 269 -15.66 5.49 36.93
N GLY A 270 -16.87 5.96 36.63
CA GLY A 270 -17.92 6.20 37.62
C GLY A 270 -18.23 4.97 38.48
N LYS A 271 -17.97 3.74 38.01
CA LYS A 271 -18.09 2.51 38.81
C LYS A 271 -17.04 2.41 39.92
N ALA A 272 -15.79 2.80 39.64
CA ALA A 272 -14.71 2.86 40.62
C ALA A 272 -14.93 4.03 41.60
N LEU A 273 -15.47 5.16 41.12
CA LEU A 273 -15.85 6.30 41.95
C LEU A 273 -17.02 5.98 42.91
N VAL A 274 -18.03 5.25 42.43
CA VAL A 274 -19.12 4.71 43.25
C VAL A 274 -18.58 3.67 44.26
N GLY A 275 -17.62 2.84 43.85
CA GLY A 275 -16.92 1.94 44.77
C GLY A 275 -16.13 2.69 45.85
N ALA A 276 -15.42 3.75 45.48
CA ALA A 276 -14.70 4.64 46.38
C ALA A 276 -15.65 5.40 47.32
N TYR A 277 -16.84 5.78 46.85
CA TYR A 277 -17.90 6.36 47.68
C TYR A 277 -18.50 5.34 48.67
N LEU A 278 -18.79 4.12 48.22
CA LEU A 278 -19.28 3.03 49.08
C LEU A 278 -18.25 2.64 50.14
N VAL A 279 -16.97 2.63 49.77
CA VAL A 279 -15.84 2.49 50.69
C VAL A 279 -15.67 3.73 51.57
N GLY A 280 -15.91 4.93 51.05
CA GLY A 280 -15.83 6.18 51.81
C GLY A 280 -16.92 6.35 52.88
N ALA A 281 -18.10 5.78 52.64
CA ALA A 281 -19.23 5.83 53.55
C ALA A 281 -19.11 4.83 54.73
N ARG A 282 -18.33 3.73 54.59
CA ARG A 282 -18.28 2.63 55.57
C ARG A 282 -16.92 1.91 55.73
N GLY A 283 -15.85 2.39 55.09
CA GLY A 283 -14.53 1.75 55.00
C GLY A 283 -13.37 2.61 55.51
N THR A 284 -12.18 2.03 55.60
CA THR A 284 -10.95 2.67 56.11
C THR A 284 -10.08 3.19 54.97
N MET A 285 -9.07 4.01 55.27
CA MET A 285 -8.10 4.46 54.27
C MET A 285 -7.39 3.29 53.56
N GLY A 286 -7.14 2.18 54.28
CA GLY A 286 -6.58 0.96 53.70
C GLY A 286 -7.50 0.30 52.66
N HIS A 287 -8.82 0.39 52.84
CA HIS A 287 -9.78 -0.08 51.83
C HIS A 287 -9.80 0.81 50.57
N ALA A 288 -9.57 2.12 50.71
CA ALA A 288 -9.48 3.03 49.57
C ALA A 288 -8.23 2.75 48.71
N VAL A 289 -7.07 2.56 49.36
CA VAL A 289 -5.82 2.16 48.68
C VAL A 289 -5.99 0.81 47.99
N ALA A 290 -6.51 -0.20 48.70
CA ALA A 290 -6.71 -1.53 48.14
C ALA A 290 -7.64 -1.54 46.92
N LEU A 291 -8.73 -0.77 46.97
CA LEU A 291 -9.66 -0.66 45.86
C LEU A 291 -8.98 -0.01 44.65
N GLY A 292 -8.24 1.10 44.86
CA GLY A 292 -7.50 1.77 43.80
C GLY A 292 -6.46 0.86 43.13
N SER A 293 -5.69 0.10 43.92
CA SER A 293 -4.69 -0.84 43.40
C SER A 293 -5.33 -2.00 42.63
N ILE A 294 -6.39 -2.61 43.15
CA ILE A 294 -7.06 -3.74 42.47
C ILE A 294 -7.67 -3.29 41.14
N VAL A 295 -8.34 -2.14 41.11
CA VAL A 295 -8.91 -1.59 39.87
C VAL A 295 -7.79 -1.34 38.84
N THR A 296 -6.70 -0.71 39.26
CA THR A 296 -5.56 -0.43 38.36
C THR A 296 -4.95 -1.70 37.81
N LEU A 297 -4.60 -2.66 38.68
CA LEU A 297 -3.97 -3.92 38.26
C LEU A 297 -4.86 -4.72 37.30
N THR A 298 -6.17 -4.75 37.55
CA THR A 298 -7.11 -5.48 36.69
C THR A 298 -7.35 -4.76 35.36
N HIS A 299 -7.30 -3.42 35.35
CA HIS A 299 -7.35 -2.61 34.14
C HIS A 299 -6.10 -2.78 33.27
N THR A 300 -4.91 -2.55 33.81
CA THR A 300 -3.64 -2.72 33.10
C THR A 300 -3.46 -4.16 32.61
N GLY A 301 -3.78 -5.14 33.46
CA GLY A 301 -3.68 -6.55 33.10
C GLY A 301 -4.59 -6.95 31.94
N SER A 302 -5.81 -6.38 31.87
CA SER A 302 -6.72 -6.62 30.75
C SER A 302 -6.24 -5.99 29.44
N VAL A 303 -5.66 -4.77 29.48
CA VAL A 303 -5.08 -4.10 28.30
C VAL A 303 -3.92 -4.93 27.73
N LEU A 304 -2.99 -5.35 28.60
CA LEU A 304 -1.83 -6.15 28.18
C LEU A 304 -2.23 -7.52 27.65
N ALA A 305 -3.19 -8.19 28.29
CA ALA A 305 -3.68 -9.49 27.83
C ALA A 305 -4.36 -9.41 26.45
N ILE A 306 -5.15 -8.36 26.20
CA ILE A 306 -5.75 -8.13 24.89
C ILE A 306 -4.67 -7.78 23.86
N GLY A 307 -3.72 -6.90 24.17
CA GLY A 307 -2.63 -6.57 23.23
C GLY A 307 -1.80 -7.77 22.80
N VAL A 308 -1.46 -8.68 23.74
CA VAL A 308 -0.78 -9.94 23.41
C VAL A 308 -1.67 -10.86 22.56
N LEU A 309 -2.96 -10.93 22.85
CA LEU A 309 -3.91 -11.75 22.09
C LEU A 309 -4.12 -11.18 20.67
N THR A 310 -4.17 -9.86 20.52
CA THR A 310 -4.25 -9.18 19.22
C THR A 310 -2.97 -9.39 18.41
N LEU A 311 -1.79 -9.28 19.03
CA LEU A 311 -0.51 -9.57 18.38
C LEU A 311 -0.37 -11.04 17.96
N ALA A 312 -0.95 -11.96 18.73
CA ALA A 312 -1.01 -13.37 18.36
C ALA A 312 -2.04 -13.64 17.25
N ALA A 313 -3.16 -12.92 17.24
CA ALA A 313 -4.24 -13.08 16.28
C ALA A 313 -3.97 -12.36 14.93
N SER A 314 -3.16 -11.29 14.92
CA SER A 314 -2.78 -10.56 13.70
C SER A 314 -1.98 -11.41 12.73
N ARG A 315 -1.44 -12.55 13.18
CA ARG A 315 -0.76 -13.53 12.33
C ARG A 315 -1.70 -14.47 11.56
N PHE A 316 -3.00 -14.45 11.86
CA PHE A 316 -3.98 -15.40 11.31
C PHE A 316 -5.19 -14.75 10.65
N LEU A 317 -5.27 -13.42 10.65
CA LEU A 317 -6.47 -12.72 10.22
C LEU A 317 -6.06 -11.52 9.36
N MET A 318 -6.55 -11.48 8.12
CA MET A 318 -6.43 -10.30 7.25
C MET A 318 -7.05 -9.09 7.96
N THR A 319 -6.24 -8.03 8.10
CA THR A 319 -6.45 -6.93 9.05
C THR A 319 -7.73 -6.13 8.76
N ASN A 320 -8.11 -5.96 7.49
CA ASN A 320 -9.21 -5.07 7.11
C ASN A 320 -10.58 -5.60 7.56
N THR A 321 -10.90 -6.88 7.33
CA THR A 321 -12.20 -7.45 7.73
C THR A 321 -12.35 -7.54 9.25
N VAL A 322 -11.25 -7.73 9.98
CA VAL A 322 -11.27 -7.88 11.44
C VAL A 322 -11.56 -6.56 12.15
N PHE A 323 -11.01 -5.43 11.67
CA PHE A 323 -11.32 -4.13 12.26
C PHE A 323 -12.82 -3.83 12.16
N TYR A 324 -13.44 -3.98 10.99
CA TYR A 324 -14.87 -3.74 10.81
C TYR A 324 -15.73 -4.71 11.64
N VAL A 325 -15.40 -6.01 11.65
CA VAL A 325 -16.15 -6.99 12.44
C VAL A 325 -16.00 -6.73 13.94
N LEU A 326 -14.81 -6.35 14.42
CA LEU A 326 -14.58 -5.99 15.82
C LEU A 326 -15.25 -4.68 16.20
N GLU A 327 -15.30 -3.69 15.31
CA GLU A 327 -15.94 -2.41 15.54
C GLU A 327 -17.47 -2.54 15.58
N ILE A 328 -18.06 -3.27 14.61
CA ILE A 328 -19.49 -3.62 14.61
C ILE A 328 -19.83 -4.46 15.84
N ALA A 329 -19.03 -5.49 16.17
CA ALA A 329 -19.25 -6.32 17.35
C ALA A 329 -19.15 -5.50 18.65
N SER A 330 -18.21 -4.57 18.73
CA SER A 330 -18.03 -3.68 19.87
C SER A 330 -19.19 -2.69 20.00
N GLY A 331 -19.65 -2.08 18.89
CA GLY A 331 -20.82 -1.20 18.84
C GLY A 331 -22.10 -1.91 19.29
N LEU A 332 -22.32 -3.14 18.80
CA LEU A 332 -23.46 -3.99 19.21
C LEU A 332 -23.39 -4.34 20.70
N LEU A 333 -22.21 -4.72 21.19
CA LEU A 333 -22.00 -5.09 22.59
C LEU A 333 -22.23 -3.90 23.52
N VAL A 334 -21.64 -2.73 23.22
CA VAL A 334 -21.79 -1.50 24.02
C VAL A 334 -23.24 -1.03 24.02
N THR A 335 -23.91 -1.04 22.86
CA THR A 335 -25.33 -0.69 22.73
C THR A 335 -26.21 -1.64 23.54
N GLY A 336 -26.00 -2.96 23.40
CA GLY A 336 -26.72 -3.98 24.14
C GLY A 336 -26.51 -3.86 25.67
N MET A 337 -25.29 -3.54 26.10
CA MET A 337 -24.97 -3.34 27.51
C MET A 337 -25.60 -2.06 28.07
N GLY A 338 -25.60 -0.96 27.31
CA GLY A 338 -26.28 0.29 27.66
C GLY A 338 -27.80 0.09 27.81
N LEU A 339 -28.43 -0.60 26.85
CA LEU A 339 -29.85 -0.95 26.88
C LEU A 339 -30.20 -1.86 28.07
N ALA A 340 -29.37 -2.88 28.34
CA ALA A 340 -29.57 -3.79 29.46
C ALA A 340 -29.45 -3.07 30.82
N LEU A 341 -28.49 -2.15 30.97
CA LEU A 341 -28.34 -1.33 32.16
C LEU A 341 -29.51 -0.35 32.32
N GLY A 342 -29.93 0.29 31.23
CA GLY A 342 -31.08 1.18 31.19
C GLY A 342 -32.37 0.47 31.59
N TYR A 343 -32.61 -0.72 31.04
CA TYR A 343 -33.80 -1.53 31.36
C TYR A 343 -33.84 -1.98 32.82
N ARG A 344 -32.72 -2.48 33.36
CA ARG A 344 -32.63 -2.90 34.77
C ARG A 344 -32.85 -1.71 35.72
N ARG A 345 -32.32 -0.54 35.37
CA ARG A 345 -32.43 0.68 36.19
C ARG A 345 -33.81 1.33 36.09
N TRP A 346 -34.43 1.31 34.91
CA TRP A 346 -35.80 1.79 34.70
C TRP A 346 -36.83 0.96 35.47
N ARG A 347 -36.70 -0.38 35.47
CA ARG A 347 -37.53 -1.26 36.32
C ARG A 347 -37.37 -0.96 37.81
N ALA A 348 -36.16 -0.70 38.27
CA ALA A 348 -35.90 -0.31 39.67
C ALA A 348 -36.47 1.08 40.02
N PHE A 349 -36.45 2.03 39.08
CA PHE A 349 -37.05 3.35 39.28
C PHE A 349 -38.59 3.29 39.33
N GLN A 350 -39.21 2.44 38.50
CA GLN A 350 -40.67 2.24 38.51
C GLN A 350 -41.15 1.61 39.83
N SER A 351 -40.41 0.66 40.40
CA SER A 351 -40.79 0.04 41.68
C SER A 351 -40.75 1.04 42.85
N VAL A 352 -39.77 1.96 42.87
CA VAL A 352 -39.68 3.05 43.86
C VAL A 352 -40.83 4.06 43.69
N ARG A 353 -41.21 4.38 42.45
CA ARG A 353 -42.32 5.31 42.15
C ARG A 353 -43.69 4.70 42.49
N ALA A 354 -43.85 3.40 42.29
CA ALA A 354 -45.03 2.63 42.71
C ALA A 354 -45.15 2.54 44.24
N ALA A 355 -44.03 2.36 44.96
CA ALA A 355 -43.99 2.37 46.43
C ALA A 355 -44.32 3.75 47.02
N ARG A 356 -43.91 4.85 46.38
CA ARG A 356 -44.29 6.21 46.79
C ARG A 356 -45.76 6.54 46.55
N ARG A 357 -46.38 5.99 45.50
CA ARG A 357 -47.83 6.13 45.24
C ARG A 357 -48.72 5.33 46.21
N ARG A 358 -48.19 4.31 46.89
CA ARG A 358 -48.90 3.54 47.93
C ARG A 358 -48.78 4.14 49.34
N ARG A 359 -48.02 5.22 49.53
CA ARG A 359 -48.10 6.02 50.76
C ARG A 359 -49.26 7.00 50.63
N GLU A 360 -50.46 6.54 50.97
CA GLU A 360 -51.47 7.47 51.46
C GLU A 360 -50.91 8.24 52.67
N PRO A 361 -51.21 9.54 52.84
CA PRO A 361 -50.90 10.21 54.08
C PRO A 361 -51.70 9.53 55.20
N LEU A 362 -51.00 9.10 56.25
CA LEU A 362 -51.61 8.74 57.54
C LEU A 362 -52.24 10.00 58.14
N ALA A 363 -53.38 10.40 57.62
CA ALA A 363 -54.17 11.54 58.08
C ALA A 363 -55.66 11.18 57.99
N ALA A 364 -56.08 10.22 58.82
CA ALA A 364 -57.43 10.05 59.37
C ALA A 364 -57.60 8.61 59.90
N LEU A 365 -57.00 8.29 61.04
CA LEU A 365 -57.52 7.21 61.87
C LEU A 365 -58.35 7.85 62.99
N PRO A 366 -59.65 7.54 63.13
CA PRO A 366 -60.49 8.12 64.16
C PRO A 366 -60.00 7.70 65.56
N ALA A 367 -59.90 8.68 66.46
CA ALA A 367 -59.37 8.57 67.82
C ALA A 367 -60.31 7.82 68.79
N SER A 368 -60.82 6.63 68.42
CA SER A 368 -61.76 5.87 69.27
C SER A 368 -61.29 4.46 69.65
N ARG A 369 -59.99 4.15 69.54
CA ARG A 369 -59.44 2.86 70.01
C ARG A 369 -58.12 2.98 70.79
N LEU A 370 -58.03 3.97 71.66
CA LEU A 370 -57.03 3.96 72.74
C LEU A 370 -57.76 3.68 74.06
N ALA A 371 -57.89 2.40 74.41
CA ALA A 371 -58.20 2.02 75.78
C ALA A 371 -56.92 2.12 76.61
N PRO A 372 -56.95 2.72 77.81
CA PRO A 372 -55.75 2.89 78.62
C PRO A 372 -55.38 1.56 79.29
N ILE A 373 -54.15 1.09 79.06
CA ILE A 373 -53.57 0.00 79.86
C ILE A 373 -52.97 0.64 81.11
N THR A 374 -53.69 0.54 82.22
CA THR A 374 -53.17 0.79 83.57
C THR A 374 -52.34 -0.39 84.06
N ALA A 375 -51.17 -0.09 84.63
CA ALA A 375 -50.30 -1.05 85.31
C ALA A 375 -50.85 -1.42 86.71
N ALA A 376 -50.80 -2.72 87.06
CA ALA A 376 -50.58 -3.22 88.42
C ALA A 376 -50.39 -4.75 88.43
N ALA A 377 -49.63 -5.24 89.40
CA ALA A 377 -48.99 -6.56 89.48
C ALA A 377 -49.83 -7.64 90.26
N PRO A 378 -49.23 -8.67 90.91
CA PRO A 378 -49.21 -10.08 90.49
C PRO A 378 -50.05 -11.03 91.39
N SER A 379 -50.43 -12.23 90.90
CA SER A 379 -50.63 -13.49 91.70
C SER A 379 -51.31 -14.65 90.91
N GLN A 380 -50.89 -15.89 91.19
CA GLN A 380 -51.61 -17.16 90.93
C GLN A 380 -52.61 -17.45 92.11
N PRO A 381 -53.34 -18.60 92.25
CA PRO A 381 -53.57 -19.79 91.38
C PRO A 381 -55.03 -20.35 91.30
N ALA A 382 -55.22 -21.42 90.49
CA ALA A 382 -56.08 -22.62 90.66
C ALA A 382 -57.59 -22.67 90.27
N GLY A 383 -57.90 -23.66 89.40
CA GLY A 383 -59.11 -24.55 89.40
C GLY A 383 -60.40 -24.05 88.73
N THR A 384 -61.27 -24.82 88.05
CA THR A 384 -61.40 -26.24 87.64
C THR A 384 -62.63 -26.39 86.70
N GLY A 385 -62.59 -27.30 85.70
CA GLY A 385 -63.76 -28.02 85.12
C GLY A 385 -64.43 -27.43 83.85
N SER A 386 -64.25 -28.03 82.65
CA SER A 386 -65.08 -29.11 82.03
C SER A 386 -66.24 -28.55 81.15
N ALA A 387 -66.46 -28.81 79.85
CA ALA A 387 -66.14 -29.94 78.97
C ALA A 387 -66.19 -29.60 77.44
N THR A 388 -65.27 -30.24 76.69
CA THR A 388 -65.28 -30.82 75.31
C THR A 388 -66.14 -30.30 74.15
N SER A 389 -65.50 -29.92 73.02
CA SER A 389 -65.60 -30.63 71.72
C SER A 389 -64.57 -30.15 70.66
N HIS A 390 -63.88 -31.12 70.04
CA HIS A 390 -62.99 -31.12 68.87
C HIS A 390 -61.85 -30.08 68.73
N THR A 391 -60.62 -30.49 69.06
CA THR A 391 -59.38 -29.81 68.65
C THR A 391 -58.43 -30.80 67.98
N ILE A 392 -58.11 -30.56 66.71
CA ILE A 392 -57.08 -31.25 65.92
C ILE A 392 -55.71 -30.86 66.52
N GLN A 393 -54.91 -31.85 66.93
CA GLN A 393 -53.51 -31.64 67.30
C GLN A 393 -52.67 -31.33 66.05
N ILE A 394 -52.10 -30.13 65.98
CA ILE A 394 -50.88 -29.86 65.22
C ILE A 394 -49.85 -29.40 66.25
N ASN A 395 -48.92 -30.29 66.58
CA ASN A 395 -47.66 -29.94 67.23
C ASN A 395 -46.91 -28.99 66.28
N GLN A 396 -46.81 -27.69 66.60
CA GLN A 396 -45.65 -26.79 66.38
C GLN A 396 -45.98 -25.39 66.94
N PRO A 397 -45.02 -24.66 67.54
CA PRO A 397 -45.28 -23.38 68.20
C PRO A 397 -45.72 -22.30 67.21
N ILE A 398 -46.80 -21.59 67.57
CA ILE A 398 -47.19 -20.33 66.95
C ILE A 398 -46.06 -19.32 67.23
N LYS A 399 -45.10 -19.22 66.31
CA LYS A 399 -44.32 -18.00 66.14
C LYS A 399 -45.26 -16.96 65.56
N VAL A 400 -45.56 -15.95 66.36
CA VAL A 400 -46.00 -14.66 65.86
C VAL A 400 -44.91 -14.21 64.89
N ASN A 401 -45.17 -14.32 63.58
CA ASN A 401 -44.31 -13.77 62.55
C ASN A 401 -44.35 -12.24 62.67
N THR A 402 -43.55 -11.69 63.58
CA THR A 402 -42.82 -10.46 63.26
C THR A 402 -42.14 -10.73 61.92
N TYR A 403 -42.54 -9.98 60.90
CA TYR A 403 -41.92 -9.93 59.58
C TYR A 403 -40.43 -9.52 59.74
N ASN A 404 -39.61 -10.50 60.09
CA ASN A 404 -38.17 -10.52 59.99
C ASN A 404 -37.84 -11.76 59.15
N ASP A 405 -38.30 -11.78 57.90
CA ASP A 405 -37.79 -12.70 56.90
C ASP A 405 -37.78 -11.98 55.55
N VAL A 406 -36.60 -12.03 54.92
CA VAL A 406 -36.12 -11.31 53.72
C VAL A 406 -35.41 -9.98 53.97
N LEU A 407 -34.40 -10.03 54.83
CA LEU A 407 -33.12 -9.37 54.53
C LEU A 407 -32.09 -10.50 54.45
N PRO A 408 -31.28 -10.60 53.38
CA PRO A 408 -30.15 -11.52 53.37
C PRO A 408 -29.27 -11.27 54.60
N ASP A 409 -28.61 -12.31 55.12
CA ASP A 409 -27.62 -12.24 56.22
C ASP A 409 -26.39 -11.33 55.91
N ASP A 410 -26.42 -10.55 54.83
CA ASP A 410 -25.35 -9.64 54.40
C ASP A 410 -25.41 -8.24 55.06
N LEU A 411 -26.42 -7.96 55.87
CA LEU A 411 -26.61 -6.67 56.56
C LEU A 411 -26.59 -6.77 58.09
N SER A 412 -25.92 -7.79 58.65
CA SER A 412 -25.46 -7.73 60.04
C SER A 412 -24.26 -6.77 60.16
N LEU A 413 -24.24 -5.97 61.22
CA LEU A 413 -23.29 -4.89 61.54
C LEU A 413 -21.80 -5.33 61.50
N GLY A 414 -21.20 -5.40 60.31
CA GLY A 414 -19.78 -5.71 60.12
C GLY A 414 -19.24 -5.02 58.88
N GLY A 415 -18.05 -4.42 59.00
CA GLY A 415 -17.39 -3.65 57.95
C GLY A 415 -17.23 -4.38 56.61
N ILE A 416 -16.87 -3.62 55.57
CA ILE A 416 -16.66 -4.11 54.20
C ILE A 416 -15.73 -5.34 54.22
N ARG A 417 -16.22 -6.50 53.79
CA ARG A 417 -15.42 -7.73 53.72
C ARG A 417 -14.46 -7.65 52.53
N TRP A 418 -13.20 -8.06 52.69
CA TRP A 418 -12.18 -8.04 51.63
C TRP A 418 -12.63 -8.67 50.31
N ARG A 419 -13.44 -9.74 50.36
CA ARG A 419 -13.97 -10.42 49.17
C ARG A 419 -14.93 -9.54 48.35
N SER A 420 -15.75 -8.71 48.98
CA SER A 420 -16.62 -7.78 48.26
C SER A 420 -15.83 -6.60 47.67
N LEU A 421 -14.74 -6.20 48.32
CA LEU A 421 -13.83 -5.16 47.82
C LEU A 421 -13.08 -5.63 46.57
N VAL A 422 -12.55 -6.86 46.57
CA VAL A 422 -11.91 -7.47 45.39
C VAL A 422 -12.89 -7.63 44.24
N ALA A 423 -14.10 -8.16 44.50
CA ALA A 423 -15.11 -8.31 43.46
C ALA A 423 -15.53 -6.95 42.84
N LEU A 424 -15.65 -5.92 43.68
CA LEU A 424 -15.97 -4.56 43.23
C LEU A 424 -14.84 -3.97 42.38
N GLY A 425 -13.59 -4.15 42.81
CA GLY A 425 -12.40 -3.69 42.10
C GLY A 425 -12.19 -4.38 40.76
N VAL A 426 -12.29 -5.71 40.72
CA VAL A 426 -12.14 -6.51 39.48
C VAL A 426 -13.23 -6.14 38.48
N SER A 427 -14.49 -5.95 38.91
CA SER A 427 -15.55 -5.54 37.98
C SER A 427 -15.35 -4.13 37.40
N GLY A 428 -14.58 -3.29 38.11
CA GLY A 428 -14.23 -1.94 37.69
C GLY A 428 -13.08 -1.90 36.69
N GLY A 429 -12.11 -2.82 36.79
CA GLY A 429 -10.94 -2.85 35.93
C GLY A 429 -10.99 -3.82 34.75
N ILE A 430 -11.88 -4.83 34.72
CA ILE A 430 -11.87 -5.87 33.68
C ILE A 430 -12.14 -5.37 32.25
N VAL A 431 -12.72 -4.18 32.09
CA VAL A 431 -12.96 -3.57 30.77
C VAL A 431 -11.83 -2.56 30.52
N PRO A 432 -10.92 -2.83 29.57
CA PRO A 432 -9.85 -1.92 29.21
C PRO A 432 -10.41 -0.67 28.52
N CYS A 433 -9.68 0.44 28.60
CA CYS A 433 -10.04 1.65 27.86
C CYS A 433 -9.55 1.56 26.41
N PRO A 434 -10.34 2.06 25.44
CA PRO A 434 -9.95 2.07 24.04
C PRO A 434 -8.62 2.81 23.82
N ASP A 435 -8.39 3.91 24.53
CA ASP A 435 -7.17 4.72 24.42
C ASP A 435 -5.88 3.94 24.77
N ALA A 436 -5.92 3.10 25.81
CA ALA A 436 -4.75 2.29 26.20
C ALA A 436 -4.50 1.13 25.23
N ILE A 437 -5.56 0.60 24.59
CA ILE A 437 -5.43 -0.38 23.52
C ILE A 437 -4.83 0.28 22.27
N ALA A 438 -5.35 1.45 21.88
CA ALA A 438 -4.84 2.21 20.74
C ALA A 438 -3.37 2.59 20.92
N THR A 439 -2.98 3.06 22.11
CA THR A 439 -1.58 3.38 22.43
C THR A 439 -0.68 2.15 22.36
N LEU A 440 -1.17 0.99 22.83
CA LEU A 440 -0.42 -0.27 22.75
C LEU A 440 -0.27 -0.74 21.30
N LEU A 441 -1.33 -0.66 20.51
CA LEU A 441 -1.32 -1.05 19.09
C LEU A 441 -0.45 -0.12 18.25
N ALA A 442 -0.51 1.20 18.49
CA ALA A 442 0.38 2.17 17.83
C ALA A 442 1.86 1.92 18.18
N ALA A 443 2.16 1.64 19.45
CA ALA A 443 3.53 1.30 19.85
C ALA A 443 4.00 -0.05 19.26
N VAL A 444 3.09 -0.99 19.03
CA VAL A 444 3.37 -2.25 18.33
C VAL A 444 3.61 -1.99 16.84
N ALA A 445 2.78 -1.17 16.20
CA ALA A 445 2.92 -0.79 14.79
C ALA A 445 4.25 -0.07 14.51
N LEU A 446 4.70 0.77 15.44
CA LEU A 446 5.99 1.48 15.34
C LEU A 446 7.20 0.65 15.81
N ASN A 447 7.02 -0.65 16.12
CA ASN A 447 8.06 -1.52 16.68
C ASN A 447 8.73 -0.98 17.97
N ARG A 448 8.01 -0.15 18.75
CA ARG A 448 8.46 0.47 20.01
C ARG A 448 7.72 -0.09 21.22
N ILE A 449 7.63 -1.41 21.32
CA ILE A 449 6.82 -2.11 22.34
C ILE A 449 7.21 -1.69 23.78
N VAL A 450 8.51 -1.50 24.05
CA VAL A 450 9.00 -1.10 25.39
C VAL A 450 8.50 0.29 25.79
N LEU A 451 8.48 1.24 24.86
CA LEU A 451 7.95 2.58 25.09
C LEU A 451 6.43 2.51 25.34
N GLY A 452 5.69 1.78 24.50
CA GLY A 452 4.24 1.57 24.69
C GLY A 452 3.89 0.97 26.04
N MET A 453 4.61 -0.08 26.46
CA MET A 453 4.45 -0.68 27.79
C MET A 453 4.76 0.32 28.92
N GLY A 454 5.82 1.12 28.77
CA GLY A 454 6.19 2.16 29.73
C GLY A 454 5.12 3.24 29.88
N LEU A 455 4.55 3.71 28.75
CA LEU A 455 3.48 4.71 28.74
C LEU A 455 2.21 4.19 29.43
N ILE A 456 1.82 2.94 29.16
CA ILE A 456 0.65 2.30 29.79
C ILE A 456 0.83 2.14 31.30
N LEU A 457 2.03 1.76 31.76
CA LEU A 457 2.33 1.67 33.18
C LEU A 457 2.27 3.04 33.87
N SER A 458 2.83 4.08 33.23
CA SER A 458 2.79 5.44 33.76
C SER A 458 1.37 6.01 33.83
N PHE A 459 0.59 5.80 32.77
CA PHE A 459 -0.84 6.13 32.71
C PHE A 459 -1.63 5.43 33.83
N SER A 460 -1.41 4.12 34.01
CA SER A 460 -2.06 3.33 35.04
C SER A 460 -1.72 3.83 36.46
N LEU A 461 -0.48 4.29 36.68
CA LEU A 461 -0.05 4.88 37.95
C LEU A 461 -0.78 6.20 38.25
N GLY A 462 -0.94 7.07 37.24
CA GLY A 462 -1.71 8.31 37.35
C GLY A 462 -3.17 8.07 37.76
N LEU A 463 -3.80 7.07 37.12
CA LEU A 463 -5.15 6.64 37.45
C LEU A 463 -5.28 6.15 38.90
N ALA A 464 -4.33 5.30 39.33
CA ALA A 464 -4.30 4.77 40.69
C ALA A 464 -4.20 5.88 41.75
N LEU A 465 -3.35 6.88 41.52
CA LEU A 465 -3.13 8.00 42.43
C LEU A 465 -4.40 8.82 42.64
N VAL A 466 -5.13 9.15 41.58
CA VAL A 466 -6.36 9.96 41.68
C VAL A 466 -7.47 9.19 42.37
N LEU A 467 -7.73 7.94 41.97
CA LEU A 467 -8.78 7.12 42.60
C LEU A 467 -8.52 6.90 44.10
N THR A 468 -7.26 6.65 44.46
CA THR A 468 -6.85 6.49 45.86
C THR A 468 -7.01 7.80 46.63
N SER A 469 -6.61 8.93 46.04
CA SER A 469 -6.70 10.25 46.65
C SER A 469 -8.16 10.68 46.89
N ILE A 470 -9.05 10.44 45.92
CA ILE A 470 -10.49 10.69 46.05
C ILE A 470 -11.08 9.80 47.15
N GLY A 471 -10.75 8.51 47.16
CA GLY A 471 -11.20 7.58 48.19
C GLY A 471 -10.79 8.04 49.59
N ILE A 472 -9.53 8.44 49.78
CA ILE A 472 -9.01 8.96 51.05
C ILE A 472 -9.70 10.29 51.42
N ALA A 473 -9.90 11.20 50.47
CA ALA A 473 -10.56 12.48 50.70
C ALA A 473 -12.01 12.31 51.18
N ILE A 474 -12.76 11.38 50.57
CA ILE A 474 -14.14 11.04 50.97
C ILE A 474 -14.15 10.44 52.39
N VAL A 475 -13.24 9.51 52.70
CA VAL A 475 -13.10 8.92 54.05
C VAL A 475 -12.77 9.99 55.10
N ARG A 476 -11.92 10.97 54.76
CA ARG A 476 -11.44 12.00 55.71
C ARG A 476 -12.47 13.10 55.98
N ASN A 477 -13.35 13.39 55.02
CA ASN A 477 -14.30 14.51 55.06
C ASN A 477 -15.78 14.07 55.04
N GLN A 478 -16.12 12.99 55.76
CA GLN A 478 -17.49 12.46 55.85
C GLN A 478 -18.56 13.50 56.26
N ARG A 479 -18.18 14.58 56.97
CA ARG A 479 -19.09 15.68 57.37
C ARG A 479 -19.52 16.64 56.24
N LEU A 480 -18.82 16.65 55.10
CA LEU A 480 -19.18 17.50 53.94
C LEU A 480 -20.33 16.94 53.11
N LEU A 481 -20.59 15.63 53.22
CA LEU A 481 -21.65 14.94 52.49
C LEU A 481 -23.05 15.12 53.11
N GLU A 482 -23.14 15.58 54.36
CA GLU A 482 -24.42 15.76 55.06
C GLU A 482 -25.17 17.07 54.71
N LYS A 483 -24.60 17.97 53.89
CA LYS A 483 -25.12 19.36 53.74
C LYS A 483 -25.58 19.84 52.36
N ARG A 484 -25.88 18.97 51.38
CA ARG A 484 -26.46 19.44 50.10
C ARG A 484 -27.59 18.55 49.57
N ASP A 485 -28.83 19.03 49.72
CA ASP A 485 -30.07 18.52 49.09
C ASP A 485 -29.98 18.30 47.56
N PHE A 486 -28.97 18.89 46.92
CA PHE A 486 -28.65 18.74 45.51
C PHE A 486 -28.31 17.28 45.13
N PHE A 487 -27.58 16.56 45.99
CA PHE A 487 -27.14 15.18 45.70
C PHE A 487 -28.28 14.16 45.80
N ASP A 488 -29.24 14.37 46.70
CA ASP A 488 -30.40 13.46 46.88
C ASP A 488 -31.37 13.49 45.68
N ARG A 489 -31.39 14.57 44.90
CA ARG A 489 -32.18 14.67 43.66
C ARG A 489 -31.45 14.13 42.43
N LEU A 490 -30.13 14.31 42.35
CA LEU A 490 -29.34 13.89 41.18
C LEU A 490 -28.95 12.40 41.22
N MET A 491 -28.64 11.85 42.40
CA MET A 491 -28.15 10.47 42.55
C MET A 491 -29.04 9.38 41.93
N PRO A 492 -30.39 9.47 41.97
CA PRO A 492 -31.26 8.49 41.32
C PRO A 492 -31.23 8.57 39.77
N ALA A 493 -30.90 9.74 39.21
CA ALA A 493 -30.91 9.99 37.77
C ALA A 493 -29.55 9.70 37.11
N MET A 494 -28.44 9.88 37.83
CA MET A 494 -27.08 9.66 37.32
C MET A 494 -26.86 8.28 36.65
N PRO A 495 -27.36 7.16 37.21
CA PRO A 495 -27.23 5.85 36.57
C PRO A 495 -28.06 5.71 35.28
N VAL A 496 -29.16 6.45 35.14
CA VAL A 496 -29.98 6.44 33.92
C VAL A 496 -29.32 7.31 32.85
N ILE A 497 -28.82 8.49 33.23
CA ILE A 497 -28.07 9.39 32.35
C ILE A 497 -26.83 8.67 31.78
N SER A 498 -26.07 7.97 32.63
CA SER A 498 -24.93 7.16 32.21
C SER A 498 -25.32 6.05 31.23
N ALA A 499 -26.48 5.39 31.42
CA ALA A 499 -26.94 4.35 30.50
C ALA A 499 -27.34 4.93 29.13
N VAL A 500 -27.99 6.10 29.11
CA VAL A 500 -28.35 6.82 27.87
C VAL A 500 -27.10 7.25 27.11
N VAL A 501 -26.11 7.81 27.79
CA VAL A 501 -24.83 8.22 27.17
C VAL A 501 -24.09 7.00 26.59
N VAL A 502 -23.99 5.89 27.34
CA VAL A 502 -23.31 4.67 26.86
C VAL A 502 -24.05 4.06 25.67
N THR A 503 -25.39 4.02 25.68
CA THR A 503 -26.16 3.58 24.52
C THR A 503 -25.97 4.49 23.31
N GLY A 504 -25.97 5.81 23.50
CA GLY A 504 -25.72 6.77 22.42
C GLY A 504 -24.33 6.60 21.80
N LEU A 505 -23.31 6.40 22.64
CA LEU A 505 -21.95 6.14 22.18
C LEU A 505 -21.84 4.82 21.40
N GLY A 506 -22.49 3.75 21.87
CA GLY A 506 -22.52 2.46 21.17
C GLY A 506 -23.23 2.53 19.82
N VAL A 507 -24.30 3.33 19.72
CA VAL A 507 -25.01 3.56 18.45
C VAL A 507 -24.16 4.39 17.49
N ALA A 508 -23.46 5.41 17.98
CA ALA A 508 -22.56 6.21 17.14
C ALA A 508 -21.42 5.37 16.54
N LEU A 509 -20.80 4.50 17.35
CA LEU A 509 -19.79 3.55 16.87
C LEU A 509 -20.37 2.57 15.84
N LEU A 510 -21.60 2.09 16.04
CA LEU A 510 -22.26 1.21 15.09
C LEU A 510 -22.56 1.90 13.76
N VAL A 511 -23.02 3.16 13.79
CA VAL A 511 -23.31 3.94 12.59
C VAL A 511 -22.02 4.23 11.83
N ASN A 512 -20.96 4.63 12.53
CA ASN A 512 -19.66 4.88 11.93
C ASN A 512 -19.09 3.63 11.25
N ALA A 513 -19.12 2.48 11.94
CA ALA A 513 -18.63 1.20 11.41
C ALA A 513 -19.45 0.66 10.22
N VAL A 514 -20.74 0.98 10.15
CA VAL A 514 -21.60 0.60 9.02
C VAL A 514 -21.43 1.55 7.83
N GLN A 515 -21.18 2.83 8.09
CA GLN A 515 -20.86 3.81 7.03
C GLN A 515 -19.47 3.59 6.44
N SER A 516 -18.54 3.03 7.20
CA SER A 516 -17.19 2.70 6.74
C SER A 516 -17.03 1.31 6.14
N SER A 517 -18.09 0.49 6.07
CA SER A 517 -18.03 -0.86 5.50
C SER A 517 -18.84 -0.99 4.21
N ASP A 518 -18.20 -1.48 3.15
CA ASP A 518 -18.72 -1.66 1.79
C ASP A 518 -19.88 -2.68 1.63
N TRP A 519 -20.61 -2.98 2.71
CA TRP A 519 -21.58 -4.08 2.74
C TRP A 519 -22.97 -3.73 2.16
N LEU A 520 -23.26 -2.44 1.94
CA LEU A 520 -24.51 -1.95 1.34
C LEU A 520 -24.19 -1.22 0.02
N GLY A 521 -23.71 -1.96 -0.99
CA GLY A 521 -23.25 -1.43 -2.27
C GLY A 521 -24.27 -0.56 -3.03
N THR A 522 -24.26 0.75 -2.76
CA THR A 522 -24.97 1.78 -3.54
C THR A 522 -24.35 3.19 -3.46
N GLU A 523 -23.09 3.34 -3.04
CA GLU A 523 -22.36 4.61 -3.24
C GLU A 523 -21.09 4.30 -4.02
N GLU A 524 -20.96 4.94 -5.19
CA GLU A 524 -19.70 5.09 -5.93
C GLU A 524 -18.63 5.52 -4.92
N GLN A 525 -17.68 4.63 -4.65
CA GLN A 525 -16.52 4.95 -3.85
C GLN A 525 -15.73 5.98 -4.66
N GLU A 526 -15.72 7.25 -4.21
CA GLU A 526 -14.69 8.23 -4.56
C GLU A 526 -13.33 7.69 -4.05
N THR A 527 -12.78 6.66 -4.70
CA THR A 527 -11.42 6.15 -4.50
C THR A 527 -10.40 6.86 -5.39
N GLY A 528 -10.86 7.70 -6.33
CA GLY A 528 -9.98 8.59 -7.08
C GLY A 528 -9.22 9.51 -6.12
N ALA A 529 -7.90 9.57 -6.30
CA ALA A 529 -7.06 10.59 -5.67
C ALA A 529 -7.74 11.95 -5.85
N LYS A 530 -8.04 12.68 -4.77
CA LYS A 530 -8.58 14.03 -4.88
C LYS A 530 -7.51 14.92 -5.49
N ILE A 531 -7.56 15.03 -6.80
CA ILE A 531 -6.83 16.00 -7.60
C ILE A 531 -7.15 17.37 -7.00
N VAL A 532 -6.14 18.24 -6.90
CA VAL A 532 -6.35 19.64 -6.52
C VAL A 532 -7.43 20.17 -7.46
N ASP A 533 -8.43 20.93 -6.98
CA ASP A 533 -9.51 21.40 -7.85
C ASP A 533 -8.94 22.30 -8.97
N LEU A 534 -8.64 21.69 -10.12
CA LEU A 534 -8.07 22.34 -11.29
C LEU A 534 -9.15 22.94 -12.18
N SER A 535 -10.43 22.79 -11.83
CA SER A 535 -11.54 23.37 -12.61
C SER A 535 -11.44 24.91 -12.67
N ALA A 536 -10.87 25.53 -11.64
CA ALA A 536 -10.58 26.96 -11.60
C ALA A 536 -9.49 27.42 -12.59
N LEU A 537 -8.72 26.48 -13.14
CA LEU A 537 -7.63 26.71 -14.10
C LEU A 537 -8.03 26.33 -15.53
N VAL A 538 -9.24 25.81 -15.73
CA VAL A 538 -9.75 25.40 -17.05
C VAL A 538 -10.66 26.50 -17.62
N ASN A 539 -10.19 27.22 -18.64
CA ASN A 539 -11.02 28.15 -19.39
C ASN A 539 -11.75 27.42 -20.53
N GLN A 540 -13.01 27.05 -20.29
CA GLN A 540 -13.83 26.30 -21.26
C GLN A 540 -13.96 27.00 -22.61
N ASP A 541 -14.07 28.33 -22.65
CA ASP A 541 -14.22 29.07 -23.90
C ASP A 541 -12.93 28.99 -24.76
N GLU A 542 -11.75 28.96 -24.11
CA GLU A 542 -10.46 28.77 -24.80
C GLU A 542 -10.27 27.31 -25.23
N LEU A 543 -10.63 26.32 -24.42
CA LEU A 543 -10.53 24.91 -24.81
C LEU A 543 -11.47 24.56 -25.95
N GLU A 544 -12.70 25.10 -25.98
CA GLU A 544 -13.60 24.94 -27.13
C GLU A 544 -13.03 25.60 -28.39
N GLN A 545 -12.34 26.73 -28.26
CA GLN A 545 -11.66 27.38 -29.38
C GLN A 545 -10.46 26.56 -29.88
N ILE A 546 -9.62 26.02 -28.98
CA ILE A 546 -8.50 25.14 -29.32
C ILE A 546 -8.99 23.85 -29.98
N LYS A 547 -10.06 23.24 -29.45
CA LYS A 547 -10.72 22.08 -30.06
C LYS A 547 -11.26 22.40 -31.45
N ALA A 548 -11.83 23.59 -31.65
CA ALA A 548 -12.30 24.04 -32.95
C ALA A 548 -11.13 24.29 -33.92
N GLU A 549 -10.00 24.83 -33.45
CA GLU A 549 -8.80 25.08 -34.25
C GLU A 549 -8.14 23.76 -34.68
N TYR A 550 -7.89 22.85 -33.73
CA TYR A 550 -7.38 21.48 -33.95
C TYR A 550 -8.24 20.69 -34.94
N ASN A 551 -9.58 20.77 -34.85
CA ASN A 551 -10.49 20.10 -35.78
C ASN A 551 -10.70 20.86 -37.11
N SER A 552 -10.36 22.14 -37.19
CA SER A 552 -10.54 22.97 -38.39
C SER A 552 -9.33 22.98 -39.32
N GLU A 553 -8.15 22.64 -38.81
CA GLU A 553 -7.00 22.26 -39.62
C GLU A 553 -7.23 20.85 -40.17
N ALA A 554 -8.17 20.75 -41.11
CA ALA A 554 -8.23 19.59 -42.00
C ALA A 554 -6.83 19.35 -42.57
N ALA A 555 -6.25 18.19 -42.25
CA ALA A 555 -4.94 17.73 -42.65
C ALA A 555 -4.50 18.32 -44.00
N THR A 556 -3.65 19.34 -43.94
CA THR A 556 -2.92 19.75 -45.13
C THR A 556 -2.00 18.58 -45.45
N ALA A 557 -2.06 18.06 -46.68
CA ALA A 557 -1.23 16.93 -47.09
C ALA A 557 0.24 17.20 -46.72
N LEU A 558 0.87 16.26 -46.02
CA LEU A 558 2.24 16.38 -45.56
C LEU A 558 3.15 16.31 -46.79
N ASP A 559 3.94 17.35 -47.00
CA ASP A 559 4.96 17.37 -48.04
C ASP A 559 6.26 16.79 -47.46
N LEU A 560 6.56 15.52 -47.74
CA LEU A 560 7.79 14.87 -47.26
C LEU A 560 9.07 15.61 -47.69
N ASP A 561 9.05 16.36 -48.80
CA ASP A 561 10.18 17.19 -49.24
C ASP A 561 10.40 18.45 -48.37
N ARG A 562 9.51 18.70 -47.41
CA ARG A 562 9.59 19.82 -46.45
C ARG A 562 9.54 19.36 -45.01
N ALA A 563 8.98 18.19 -44.76
CA ALA A 563 8.91 17.59 -43.44
C ALA A 563 10.30 17.22 -42.93
N SER A 564 10.41 17.21 -41.61
CA SER A 564 11.57 16.69 -40.89
C SER A 564 11.09 15.73 -39.80
N ILE A 565 12.04 15.04 -39.17
CA ILE A 565 11.80 14.27 -37.96
C ILE A 565 12.72 14.77 -36.85
N LEU A 566 12.19 14.79 -35.63
CA LEU A 566 12.95 14.95 -34.40
C LEU A 566 13.15 13.56 -33.79
N TYR A 567 14.34 13.26 -33.28
CA TYR A 567 14.62 11.98 -32.64
C TYR A 567 15.79 12.07 -31.68
N MET A 568 15.98 11.04 -30.85
CA MET A 568 17.15 10.92 -29.97
C MET A 568 18.22 10.02 -30.59
N ALA A 569 19.49 10.43 -30.49
CA ALA A 569 20.64 9.63 -30.88
C ALA A 569 21.78 9.77 -29.87
N VAL A 570 22.63 8.76 -29.81
CA VAL A 570 23.77 8.72 -28.90
C VAL A 570 24.98 9.42 -29.55
N ASN A 571 25.62 10.33 -28.82
CA ASN A 571 26.85 11.00 -29.27
C ASN A 571 28.12 10.19 -28.95
N ASP A 572 29.30 10.71 -29.34
CA ASP A 572 30.60 10.07 -29.08
C ASP A 572 30.92 9.84 -27.59
N ALA A 573 30.25 10.57 -26.69
CA ALA A 573 30.38 10.44 -25.24
C ALA A 573 29.33 9.48 -24.62
N ASN A 574 28.63 8.71 -25.46
CA ASN A 574 27.55 7.81 -25.06
C ASN A 574 26.37 8.51 -24.36
N GLN A 575 26.13 9.79 -24.69
CA GLN A 575 25.01 10.57 -24.16
C GLN A 575 23.95 10.79 -25.25
N TYR A 576 22.68 10.60 -24.90
CA TYR A 576 21.58 10.91 -25.82
C TYR A 576 21.47 12.41 -26.09
N GLN A 577 21.24 12.77 -27.34
CA GLN A 577 21.00 14.13 -27.82
C GLN A 577 19.81 14.15 -28.77
N LEU A 578 19.17 15.30 -28.87
CA LEU A 578 18.12 15.54 -29.86
C LEU A 578 18.74 15.92 -31.20
N MET A 579 18.25 15.26 -32.25
CA MET A 579 18.67 15.41 -33.62
C MET A 579 17.47 15.73 -34.49
N VAL A 580 17.65 16.60 -35.47
CA VAL A 580 16.67 16.86 -36.53
C VAL A 580 17.21 16.36 -37.85
N LEU A 581 16.37 15.66 -38.61
CA LEU A 581 16.68 15.19 -39.96
C LEU A 581 15.57 15.58 -40.93
N SER A 582 15.95 16.24 -42.03
CA SER A 582 15.03 16.55 -43.12
C SER A 582 14.76 15.30 -43.96
N LEU A 583 13.49 15.03 -44.26
CA LEU A 583 13.07 13.90 -45.09
C LEU A 583 13.33 14.13 -46.59
N ALA A 584 13.57 15.38 -47.00
CA ALA A 584 14.07 15.72 -48.34
C ALA A 584 15.53 15.26 -48.59
N GLY A 585 16.20 14.77 -47.55
CA GLY A 585 17.60 14.37 -47.54
C GLY A 585 18.53 15.42 -46.93
N GLY A 586 19.70 14.96 -46.50
CA GLY A 586 20.69 15.75 -45.77
C GLY A 586 21.30 14.95 -44.63
N ASP A 587 22.31 15.53 -43.99
CA ASP A 587 22.88 14.94 -42.77
C ASP A 587 22.05 15.38 -41.55
N PRO A 588 21.85 14.50 -40.55
CA PRO A 588 21.23 14.89 -39.30
C PRO A 588 21.96 16.04 -38.60
N VAL A 589 21.18 16.95 -38.01
CA VAL A 589 21.71 18.13 -37.30
C VAL A 589 21.39 18.00 -35.81
N PRO A 590 22.40 18.05 -34.92
CA PRO A 590 22.15 18.12 -33.48
C PRO A 590 21.50 19.44 -33.12
N VAL A 591 20.41 19.39 -32.35
CA VAL A 591 19.73 20.56 -31.80
C VAL A 591 19.99 20.72 -30.30
N THR A 592 20.60 19.73 -29.66
CA THR A 592 21.11 19.81 -28.28
C THR A 592 22.57 19.36 -28.17
N GLU A 593 23.26 19.88 -27.17
CA GLU A 593 24.61 19.46 -26.76
C GLU A 593 24.67 19.44 -25.21
N GLU A 594 23.92 18.52 -24.60
CA GLU A 594 23.87 18.40 -23.13
C GLU A 594 25.00 17.50 -22.60
N ASP A 595 25.79 18.01 -21.66
CA ASP A 595 26.94 17.30 -21.08
C ASP A 595 26.56 15.96 -20.42
N TYR A 596 25.34 15.86 -19.88
CA TYR A 596 24.81 14.67 -19.18
C TYR A 596 23.62 14.02 -19.89
N GLY A 597 23.46 14.36 -21.18
CA GLY A 597 22.47 13.79 -22.07
C GLY A 597 21.03 14.24 -21.82
N VAL A 598 20.24 14.13 -22.88
CA VAL A 598 18.78 14.27 -22.88
C VAL A 598 18.15 12.98 -22.37
N LYS A 599 17.12 13.07 -21.52
CA LYS A 599 16.44 11.90 -20.94
C LYS A 599 15.12 11.58 -21.65
N ASP A 600 14.38 12.61 -22.02
CA ASP A 600 13.11 12.54 -22.72
C ASP A 600 12.76 13.90 -23.33
N TYR A 601 11.74 13.94 -24.18
CA TYR A 601 11.22 15.17 -24.77
C TYR A 601 9.73 15.04 -25.14
N THR A 602 9.10 16.18 -25.38
CA THR A 602 7.76 16.31 -25.97
C THR A 602 7.71 17.51 -26.92
N LEU A 603 6.78 17.49 -27.86
CA LEU A 603 6.50 18.60 -28.76
C LEU A 603 5.32 19.42 -28.20
N SER A 604 5.31 20.72 -28.49
CA SER A 604 4.10 21.52 -28.31
C SER A 604 3.00 21.02 -29.27
N PRO A 605 1.70 21.20 -28.94
CA PRO A 605 0.59 20.79 -29.80
C PRO A 605 0.68 21.31 -31.25
N ASP A 606 1.25 22.49 -31.45
CA ASP A 606 1.50 23.11 -32.76
C ASP A 606 2.80 22.66 -33.45
N SER A 607 3.56 21.75 -32.82
CA SER A 607 4.87 21.26 -33.25
C SER A 607 5.91 22.35 -33.53
N GLN A 608 5.81 23.54 -32.92
CA GLN A 608 6.78 24.63 -33.11
C GLN A 608 7.87 24.67 -32.05
N SER A 609 7.61 24.10 -30.87
CA SER A 609 8.52 24.05 -29.74
C SER A 609 8.77 22.63 -29.27
N VAL A 610 9.94 22.42 -28.68
CA VAL A 610 10.36 21.19 -28.03
C VAL A 610 10.58 21.48 -26.56
N VAL A 611 9.96 20.70 -25.69
CA VAL A 611 10.25 20.69 -24.25
C VAL A 611 11.00 19.40 -23.95
N TYR A 612 12.17 19.48 -23.34
CA TYR A 612 13.03 18.32 -23.12
C TYR A 612 13.69 18.34 -21.75
N THR A 613 14.02 17.15 -21.24
CA THR A 613 14.72 16.97 -19.97
C THR A 613 16.19 16.66 -20.22
N ALA A 614 17.08 17.33 -19.48
CA ALA A 614 18.52 17.09 -19.52
C ALA A 614 19.07 16.73 -18.14
N GLY A 615 20.08 15.86 -18.09
CA GLY A 615 20.79 15.52 -16.85
C GLY A 615 21.65 16.68 -16.32
N LEU A 616 21.93 16.67 -15.02
CA LEU A 616 22.85 17.58 -14.34
C LEU A 616 24.04 16.82 -13.75
N GLN A 617 25.14 17.54 -13.50
CA GLN A 617 26.42 16.98 -13.03
C GLN A 617 26.37 16.14 -11.74
N TYR A 618 25.34 16.32 -10.91
CA TYR A 618 25.24 15.71 -9.59
C TYR A 618 23.97 14.84 -9.43
N GLY A 619 23.47 14.25 -10.51
CA GLY A 619 22.35 13.28 -10.49
C GLY A 619 20.94 13.87 -10.62
N GLY A 620 20.78 15.19 -10.52
CA GLY A 620 19.52 15.89 -10.81
C GLY A 620 19.24 16.05 -12.31
N THR A 621 18.13 16.71 -12.63
CA THR A 621 17.71 17.00 -14.03
C THR A 621 17.19 18.43 -14.17
N ALA A 622 17.05 18.90 -15.40
CA ALA A 622 16.43 20.18 -15.72
C ALA A 622 15.55 20.06 -16.95
N ILE A 623 14.42 20.76 -16.94
CA ILE A 623 13.48 20.86 -18.05
C ILE A 623 13.76 22.16 -18.80
N TRP A 624 13.95 22.03 -20.11
CA TRP A 624 14.27 23.09 -21.04
C TRP A 624 13.21 23.18 -22.13
N GLN A 625 13.04 24.38 -22.68
CA GLN A 625 12.26 24.61 -23.88
C GLN A 625 13.13 25.23 -24.97
N MET A 626 12.85 24.90 -26.22
CA MET A 626 13.46 25.53 -27.40
C MET A 626 12.50 25.47 -28.60
N ASN A 627 12.78 26.24 -29.64
CA ASN A 627 12.12 26.04 -30.93
C ASN A 627 12.64 24.76 -31.59
N THR A 628 11.87 24.17 -32.51
CA THR A 628 12.27 22.94 -33.25
C THR A 628 13.56 23.07 -34.05
N SER A 629 14.01 24.29 -34.36
CA SER A 629 15.32 24.54 -34.97
C SER A 629 16.51 24.51 -33.99
N GLY A 630 16.29 24.21 -32.71
CA GLY A 630 17.32 24.23 -31.66
C GLY A 630 17.69 25.63 -31.15
N THR A 631 16.90 26.65 -31.50
CA THR A 631 17.15 28.06 -31.10
C THR A 631 16.21 28.50 -29.98
N ALA A 632 16.47 29.67 -29.39
CA ALA A 632 15.63 30.23 -28.32
C ALA A 632 15.50 29.30 -27.10
N ARG A 633 16.61 28.65 -26.74
CA ARG A 633 16.67 27.75 -25.59
C ARG A 633 16.46 28.53 -24.28
N GLU A 634 15.53 28.04 -23.46
CA GLU A 634 15.15 28.59 -22.16
C GLU A 634 15.05 27.49 -21.10
N LEU A 635 15.48 27.79 -19.88
CA LEU A 635 15.33 26.89 -18.74
C LEU A 635 13.94 27.11 -18.12
N LEU A 636 13.11 26.07 -18.11
CA LEU A 636 11.79 26.12 -17.47
C LEU A 636 11.88 25.75 -15.98
N LEU A 637 12.59 24.66 -15.66
CA LEU A 637 12.69 24.15 -14.29
C LEU A 637 14.02 23.44 -14.06
N ALA A 638 14.67 23.72 -12.93
CA ALA A 638 15.86 22.99 -12.48
C ALA A 638 15.56 22.17 -11.23
N CYS A 639 15.86 20.88 -11.28
CA CYS A 639 15.67 19.91 -10.20
C CYS A 639 17.03 19.31 -9.81
N PRO A 640 17.87 20.03 -9.05
CA PRO A 640 19.23 19.58 -8.74
C PRO A 640 19.28 18.39 -7.77
N GLN A 641 18.18 18.06 -7.10
CA GLN A 641 18.07 17.00 -6.09
C GLN A 641 16.91 16.03 -6.40
N ALA A 642 16.42 16.04 -7.64
CA ALA A 642 15.34 15.18 -8.09
C ALA A 642 15.44 14.93 -9.60
N ALA A 643 14.90 13.81 -10.06
CA ALA A 643 14.64 13.56 -11.46
C ALA A 643 13.25 14.10 -11.83
N CYS A 644 13.21 15.28 -12.45
CA CYS A 644 12.05 15.88 -13.09
C CYS A 644 12.06 15.50 -14.57
N THR A 645 11.27 14.50 -14.95
CA THR A 645 11.28 13.83 -16.26
C THR A 645 9.88 13.78 -16.86
N ARG A 646 9.76 13.26 -18.09
CA ARG A 646 8.53 13.09 -18.87
C ARG A 646 7.67 14.37 -18.90
N PRO A 647 8.21 15.48 -19.44
CA PRO A 647 7.46 16.70 -19.62
C PRO A 647 6.31 16.44 -20.60
N LEU A 648 5.13 16.94 -20.26
CA LEU A 648 3.92 16.81 -21.04
C LEU A 648 3.19 18.15 -21.03
N LEU A 649 3.23 18.86 -22.16
CA LEU A 649 2.57 20.14 -22.30
C LEU A 649 1.05 19.92 -22.37
N ALA A 650 0.30 20.66 -21.57
CA ALA A 650 -1.16 20.65 -21.65
C ALA A 650 -1.59 21.27 -23.00
N PRO A 651 -2.75 20.86 -23.56
CA PRO A 651 -3.25 21.40 -24.83
C PRO A 651 -3.44 22.92 -24.84
N ASP A 652 -3.63 23.55 -23.67
CA ASP A 652 -3.73 25.00 -23.51
C ASP A 652 -2.40 25.76 -23.69
N GLY A 653 -1.27 25.06 -23.69
CA GLY A 653 0.08 25.63 -23.79
C GLY A 653 0.52 26.46 -22.57
N GLN A 654 -0.27 26.52 -21.50
CA GLN A 654 0.01 27.31 -20.29
C GLN A 654 0.57 26.45 -19.15
N ARG A 655 0.34 25.14 -19.19
CA ARG A 655 0.72 24.22 -18.13
C ARG A 655 1.59 23.08 -18.65
N LEU A 656 2.58 22.71 -17.85
CA LEU A 656 3.45 21.56 -18.12
C LEU A 656 3.29 20.54 -16.99
N LEU A 657 2.80 19.35 -17.31
CA LEU A 657 2.92 18.21 -16.40
C LEU A 657 4.32 17.62 -16.50
N TYR A 658 4.84 17.15 -15.37
CA TYR A 658 6.09 16.40 -15.34
C TYR A 658 6.08 15.40 -14.19
N GLN A 659 6.87 14.34 -14.34
CA GLN A 659 7.13 13.38 -13.29
C GLN A 659 8.28 13.87 -12.43
N ARG A 660 8.14 13.75 -11.11
CA ARG A 660 9.18 14.08 -10.14
C ARG A 660 9.47 12.87 -9.27
N LEU A 661 10.71 12.39 -9.36
CA LEU A 661 11.27 11.37 -8.50
C LEU A 661 12.35 12.02 -7.63
N GLU A 662 12.11 12.10 -6.33
CA GLU A 662 13.12 12.59 -5.38
C GLU A 662 14.34 11.66 -5.36
N MET A 663 15.51 12.18 -4.98
CA MET A 663 16.68 11.33 -4.78
C MET A 663 16.50 10.46 -3.52
N PRO A 664 16.96 9.20 -3.50
CA PRO A 664 16.94 8.37 -2.32
C PRO A 664 17.62 9.05 -1.13
N SER A 665 17.00 8.95 0.05
CA SER A 665 17.54 9.50 1.30
C SER A 665 17.36 8.51 2.44
N PRO A 666 18.08 8.66 3.57
CA PRO A 666 17.89 7.78 4.73
C PRO A 666 16.46 7.77 5.29
N GLU A 667 15.70 8.85 5.05
CA GLU A 667 14.31 9.01 5.48
C GLU A 667 13.32 8.42 4.47
N ASN A 668 13.67 8.44 3.18
CA ASN A 668 12.91 7.85 2.09
C ASN A 668 13.85 7.12 1.12
N PRO A 669 14.22 5.86 1.39
CA PRO A 669 15.22 5.13 0.61
C PRO A 669 14.70 4.68 -0.76
N ALA A 670 13.39 4.68 -0.97
CA ALA A 670 12.73 4.29 -2.21
C ALA A 670 11.63 5.32 -2.56
N PRO A 671 12.02 6.52 -3.00
CA PRO A 671 11.05 7.54 -3.40
C PRO A 671 10.25 7.08 -4.61
N GLU A 672 8.98 7.48 -4.67
CA GLU A 672 8.12 7.20 -5.81
C GLU A 672 8.08 8.38 -6.78
N SER A 673 7.89 8.06 -8.06
CA SER A 673 7.63 9.07 -9.08
C SER A 673 6.23 9.64 -8.88
N THR A 674 6.14 10.96 -8.76
CA THR A 674 4.92 11.71 -8.47
C THR A 674 4.63 12.68 -9.61
N LEU A 675 3.36 13.02 -9.86
CA LEU A 675 3.01 13.99 -10.90
C LEU A 675 2.95 15.41 -10.35
N TRP A 676 3.56 16.33 -11.08
CA TRP A 676 3.64 17.75 -10.76
C TRP A 676 3.20 18.59 -11.95
N VAL A 677 2.69 19.78 -11.66
CA VAL A 677 2.29 20.80 -12.64
C VAL A 677 3.22 21.99 -12.48
N LEU A 678 3.75 22.48 -13.59
CA LEU A 678 4.41 23.77 -13.72
C LEU A 678 3.50 24.72 -14.51
N ASP A 679 3.21 25.87 -13.92
CA ASP A 679 2.55 26.99 -14.60
C ASP A 679 3.61 27.80 -15.37
N LEU A 680 3.46 27.90 -16.69
CA LEU A 680 4.48 28.50 -17.56
C LEU A 680 4.48 30.04 -17.55
N ASP A 681 3.38 30.67 -17.13
CA ASP A 681 3.29 32.13 -17.03
C ASP A 681 3.96 32.66 -15.76
N THR A 682 3.78 31.95 -14.65
CA THR A 682 4.27 32.33 -13.33
C THR A 682 5.58 31.65 -12.94
N GLY A 683 5.87 30.48 -13.52
CA GLY A 683 6.97 29.61 -13.12
C GLY A 683 6.72 28.88 -11.79
N GLU A 684 5.50 28.93 -11.25
CA GLU A 684 5.15 28.22 -10.02
C GLU A 684 4.95 26.72 -10.29
N THR A 685 5.44 25.89 -9.38
CA THR A 685 5.28 24.44 -9.44
C THR A 685 4.53 23.93 -8.23
N ALA A 686 3.66 22.94 -8.45
CA ALA A 686 2.87 22.29 -7.40
C ALA A 686 2.65 20.80 -7.70
N PRO A 687 2.48 19.97 -6.67
CA PRO A 687 2.01 18.60 -6.84
C PRO A 687 0.63 18.58 -7.51
N MET A 688 0.40 17.59 -8.36
CA MET A 688 -0.89 17.40 -9.02
C MET A 688 -2.00 17.00 -8.02
N PHE A 689 -1.62 16.22 -7.00
CA PHE A 689 -2.53 15.66 -6.01
C PHE A 689 -2.38 16.34 -4.65
N GLN A 690 -3.46 16.38 -3.85
CA GLN A 690 -3.39 16.91 -2.47
C GLN A 690 -2.44 16.13 -1.57
N ASP A 691 -2.23 14.85 -1.86
CA ASP A 691 -1.18 14.03 -1.27
C ASP A 691 -0.03 13.88 -2.27
N GLU A 692 1.07 14.57 -2.00
CA GLU A 692 2.26 14.62 -2.86
C GLU A 692 2.98 13.27 -2.96
N GLN A 693 2.60 12.28 -2.13
CA GLN A 693 3.21 10.94 -2.13
C GLN A 693 2.47 9.94 -3.02
N ILE A 694 1.41 10.37 -3.72
CA ILE A 694 0.72 9.49 -4.67
C ILE A 694 1.65 9.25 -5.85
N GLY A 695 2.24 8.05 -5.86
CA GLY A 695 3.01 7.55 -6.97
C GLY A 695 2.15 7.51 -8.22
N ALA A 696 2.52 8.29 -9.23
CA ALA A 696 1.80 8.37 -10.49
C ALA A 696 2.77 8.58 -11.64
N ASN A 697 2.55 7.83 -12.71
CA ASN A 697 3.38 7.89 -13.90
C ASN A 697 2.52 7.80 -15.18
N SER A 698 3.19 7.82 -16.34
CA SER A 698 2.59 7.66 -17.67
C SER A 698 1.33 8.50 -17.91
N ALA A 699 1.37 9.76 -17.48
CA ALA A 699 0.26 10.68 -17.65
C ALA A 699 0.06 11.03 -19.13
N ALA A 700 -1.19 11.22 -19.54
CA ALA A 700 -1.54 11.68 -20.88
C ALA A 700 -2.79 12.58 -20.84
N TRP A 701 -2.74 13.66 -21.62
CA TRP A 701 -3.87 14.55 -21.83
C TRP A 701 -4.74 14.06 -22.99
N SER A 702 -6.05 14.15 -22.81
CA SER A 702 -6.97 14.22 -23.95
C SER A 702 -6.64 15.42 -24.83
N SER A 703 -6.93 15.33 -26.12
CA SER A 703 -6.65 16.39 -27.09
C SER A 703 -7.32 17.73 -26.76
N ASP A 704 -8.46 17.70 -26.06
CA ASP A 704 -9.18 18.88 -25.61
C ASP A 704 -8.81 19.33 -24.18
N GLY A 705 -7.92 18.61 -23.50
CA GLY A 705 -7.44 18.93 -22.16
C GLY A 705 -8.48 18.75 -21.04
N LEU A 706 -9.64 18.15 -21.34
CA LEU A 706 -10.70 17.94 -20.35
C LEU A 706 -10.45 16.70 -19.48
N TRP A 707 -9.85 15.69 -20.08
CA TRP A 707 -9.46 14.45 -19.41
C TRP A 707 -7.96 14.32 -19.25
N LEU A 708 -7.57 13.76 -18.12
CA LEU A 708 -6.22 13.32 -17.79
C LEU A 708 -6.27 11.84 -17.44
N SER A 709 -5.45 11.04 -18.11
CA SER A 709 -5.17 9.66 -17.69
C SER A 709 -3.80 9.57 -17.05
N TYR A 710 -3.62 8.69 -16.06
CA TYR A 710 -2.31 8.37 -15.48
C TYR A 710 -2.33 6.98 -14.84
N VAL A 711 -1.16 6.39 -14.64
CA VAL A 711 -1.00 5.10 -13.96
C VAL A 711 -0.64 5.36 -12.51
N ALA A 712 -1.44 4.85 -11.57
CA ALA A 712 -1.17 4.91 -10.14
C ALA A 712 -0.16 3.81 -9.76
N SER A 713 1.10 4.19 -9.56
CA SER A 713 2.26 3.27 -9.46
C SER A 713 2.13 2.18 -8.38
N ARG A 714 1.41 2.43 -7.28
CA ARG A 714 1.24 1.44 -6.19
C ARG A 714 0.14 0.42 -6.44
N GLN A 715 -0.80 0.75 -7.31
CA GLN A 715 -2.03 -0.01 -7.52
C GLN A 715 -2.03 -0.67 -8.91
N ASN A 716 -1.08 -0.28 -9.78
CA ASN A 716 -1.09 -0.57 -11.22
C ASN A 716 -2.43 -0.23 -11.89
N GLU A 717 -3.19 0.71 -11.33
CA GLU A 717 -4.46 1.12 -11.89
C GLU A 717 -4.26 2.28 -12.87
N VAL A 718 -4.97 2.24 -13.99
CA VAL A 718 -5.12 3.40 -14.86
C VAL A 718 -6.27 4.25 -14.33
N GLN A 719 -5.93 5.46 -13.93
CA GLN A 719 -6.86 6.47 -13.47
C GLN A 719 -7.20 7.38 -14.65
N VAL A 720 -8.49 7.63 -14.87
CA VAL A 720 -9.00 8.53 -15.89
C VAL A 720 -9.86 9.59 -15.21
N TYR A 721 -9.46 10.85 -15.31
CA TYR A 721 -10.08 11.94 -14.56
C TYR A 721 -10.51 13.10 -15.46
N ASN A 722 -11.74 13.56 -15.28
CA ASN A 722 -12.26 14.75 -15.91
C ASN A 722 -12.04 15.98 -15.01
N LEU A 723 -11.35 16.99 -15.53
CA LEU A 723 -10.94 18.18 -14.77
C LEU A 723 -12.03 19.23 -14.62
N VAL A 724 -13.14 19.09 -15.35
CA VAL A 724 -14.25 20.05 -15.35
C VAL A 724 -15.37 19.59 -14.44
N ASP A 725 -15.86 18.37 -14.65
CA ASP A 725 -17.00 17.83 -13.90
C ASP A 725 -16.60 16.89 -12.76
N GLY A 726 -15.31 16.54 -12.66
CA GLY A 726 -14.77 15.71 -11.60
C GLY A 726 -15.07 14.22 -11.73
N ARG A 727 -15.64 13.76 -12.85
CA ARG A 727 -15.83 12.33 -13.11
C ARG A 727 -14.47 11.62 -13.11
N SER A 728 -14.43 10.44 -12.51
CA SER A 728 -13.24 9.61 -12.44
C SER A 728 -13.57 8.16 -12.74
N TYR A 729 -12.72 7.48 -13.48
CA TYR A 729 -12.75 6.04 -13.67
C TYR A 729 -11.44 5.43 -13.17
N THR A 730 -11.58 4.33 -12.45
CA THR A 730 -10.47 3.46 -12.09
C THR A 730 -10.56 2.23 -12.98
N ILE A 731 -9.52 1.98 -13.75
CA ILE A 731 -9.39 0.81 -14.61
C ILE A 731 -8.28 -0.04 -13.99
N ALA A 732 -8.63 -1.24 -13.56
CA ALA A 732 -7.64 -2.21 -13.08
C ALA A 732 -6.69 -2.52 -14.23
N SER A 733 -5.38 -2.52 -13.95
CA SER A 733 -4.39 -2.95 -14.92
C SER A 733 -3.32 -3.80 -14.27
N GLU A 734 -2.93 -4.86 -14.95
CA GLU A 734 -1.81 -5.71 -14.52
C GLU A 734 -0.48 -5.19 -15.06
N SER A 735 -0.51 -4.59 -16.26
CA SER A 735 0.69 -4.10 -16.94
C SER A 735 1.09 -2.68 -16.49
N GLY A 736 0.12 -1.83 -16.15
CA GLY A 736 0.34 -0.39 -15.89
C GLY A 736 0.91 0.38 -17.08
N ILE A 737 0.63 -0.04 -18.32
CA ILE A 737 1.25 0.51 -19.54
C ILE A 737 0.35 1.51 -20.28
N THR A 738 0.99 2.58 -20.78
CA THR A 738 0.59 3.54 -21.83
C THR A 738 -0.91 3.71 -22.10
N ALA A 739 -1.40 4.90 -21.81
CA ALA A 739 -2.71 5.37 -22.23
C ALA A 739 -2.56 6.36 -23.41
N GLN A 740 -3.25 6.12 -24.53
CA GLN A 740 -3.34 7.09 -25.64
C GLN A 740 -4.78 7.51 -25.92
N TRP A 741 -5.00 8.83 -25.87
CA TRP A 741 -6.28 9.43 -26.20
C TRP A 741 -6.50 9.46 -27.70
N ASN A 742 -7.75 9.25 -28.12
CA ASN A 742 -8.14 9.49 -29.49
C ASN A 742 -8.10 11.00 -29.81
N PRO A 743 -8.06 11.39 -31.11
CA PRO A 743 -8.03 12.79 -31.50
C PRO A 743 -9.24 13.60 -31.01
N GLU A 744 -10.39 12.96 -30.76
CA GLU A 744 -11.60 13.64 -30.25
C GLU A 744 -11.58 13.91 -28.73
N GLY A 745 -10.69 13.25 -27.98
CA GLY A 745 -10.52 13.41 -26.53
C GLY A 745 -11.53 12.64 -25.67
N THR A 746 -12.26 11.69 -26.25
CA THR A 746 -13.36 10.95 -25.59
C THR A 746 -13.03 9.49 -25.33
N GLN A 747 -12.03 8.94 -26.03
CA GLN A 747 -11.69 7.52 -25.96
C GLN A 747 -10.21 7.33 -25.67
N LEU A 748 -9.89 6.23 -25.02
CA LEU A 748 -8.56 5.89 -24.54
C LEU A 748 -8.19 4.47 -25.02
N LEU A 749 -6.98 4.29 -25.51
CA LEU A 749 -6.39 2.97 -25.73
C LEU A 749 -5.41 2.68 -24.60
N LEU A 750 -5.54 1.50 -24.03
CA LEU A 750 -4.68 0.96 -22.98
C LEU A 750 -4.05 -0.32 -23.50
N THR A 751 -2.84 -0.60 -23.04
CA THR A 751 -2.22 -1.92 -23.25
C THR A 751 -2.18 -2.64 -21.91
N ASP A 752 -2.78 -3.82 -21.81
CA ASP A 752 -2.92 -4.51 -20.53
C ASP A 752 -2.95 -6.03 -20.62
N ILE A 753 -2.78 -6.74 -19.52
CA ILE A 753 -2.93 -8.20 -19.45
C ILE A 753 -4.32 -8.49 -18.89
N PRO A 754 -5.23 -9.16 -19.62
CA PRO A 754 -6.55 -9.50 -19.10
C PRO A 754 -6.48 -10.44 -17.90
N ASP A 755 -7.36 -10.24 -16.90
CA ASP A 755 -7.42 -11.03 -15.65
C ASP A 755 -7.49 -12.56 -15.86
N ASP A 756 -8.02 -13.03 -17.00
CA ASP A 756 -8.17 -14.46 -17.33
C ASP A 756 -7.02 -15.03 -18.17
N ASP A 757 -6.03 -14.21 -18.52
CA ASP A 757 -4.92 -14.61 -19.37
C ASP A 757 -3.69 -15.10 -18.58
N THR A 758 -3.48 -16.41 -18.63
CA THR A 758 -2.30 -17.06 -18.01
C THR A 758 -1.03 -17.01 -18.87
N THR A 759 -1.11 -16.51 -20.11
CA THR A 759 0.03 -16.45 -21.04
C THR A 759 0.87 -15.19 -20.86
N GLY A 760 0.31 -14.16 -20.21
CA GLY A 760 0.92 -12.84 -20.08
C GLY A 760 0.95 -12.05 -21.40
N ALA A 761 0.06 -12.37 -22.34
CA ALA A 761 -0.06 -11.62 -23.58
C ALA A 761 -0.62 -10.22 -23.30
N LEU A 762 -0.09 -9.22 -24.00
CA LEU A 762 -0.60 -7.85 -23.92
C LEU A 762 -1.79 -7.71 -24.86
N HIS A 763 -2.88 -7.14 -24.38
CA HIS A 763 -4.10 -6.85 -25.10
C HIS A 763 -4.29 -5.35 -25.23
N LEU A 764 -4.86 -4.92 -26.36
CA LEU A 764 -5.30 -3.55 -26.55
C LEU A 764 -6.74 -3.40 -26.04
N ILE A 765 -6.90 -2.63 -24.98
CA ILE A 765 -8.19 -2.31 -24.40
C ILE A 765 -8.62 -0.92 -24.88
N HIS A 766 -9.77 -0.86 -25.54
CA HIS A 766 -10.44 0.36 -25.91
C HIS A 766 -11.41 0.76 -24.79
N PHE A 767 -11.26 1.98 -24.28
CA PHE A 767 -12.06 2.53 -23.20
C PHE A 767 -12.77 3.82 -23.65
N ASP A 768 -14.07 3.92 -23.38
CA ASP A 768 -14.88 5.11 -23.66
C ASP A 768 -15.09 5.92 -22.37
N ALA A 769 -14.57 7.14 -22.33
CA ALA A 769 -14.64 7.99 -21.14
C ALA A 769 -16.00 8.66 -20.95
N GLU A 770 -16.92 8.60 -21.92
CA GLU A 770 -18.26 9.17 -21.75
C GLU A 770 -19.16 8.27 -20.90
N ASP A 771 -19.10 6.96 -21.12
CA ASP A 771 -19.94 5.97 -20.45
C ASP A 771 -19.18 4.94 -19.59
N GLY A 772 -17.86 4.94 -19.64
CA GLY A 772 -16.99 4.03 -18.88
C GLY A 772 -16.96 2.61 -19.42
N SER A 773 -17.41 2.38 -20.66
CA SER A 773 -17.37 1.06 -21.29
C SER A 773 -15.96 0.70 -21.77
N GLN A 774 -15.66 -0.60 -21.76
CA GLN A 774 -14.38 -1.14 -22.23
C GLN A 774 -14.58 -2.32 -23.17
N VAL A 775 -13.73 -2.44 -24.18
CA VAL A 775 -13.72 -3.52 -25.17
C VAL A 775 -12.28 -3.98 -25.39
N ASP A 776 -12.03 -5.28 -25.27
CA ASP A 776 -10.77 -5.90 -25.69
C ASP A 776 -10.75 -6.03 -27.23
N LEU A 777 -9.83 -5.31 -27.87
CA LEU A 777 -9.64 -5.31 -29.32
C LEU A 777 -8.75 -6.48 -29.80
N THR A 778 -7.91 -7.03 -28.91
CA THR A 778 -7.04 -8.16 -29.22
C THR A 778 -7.86 -9.45 -29.24
N GLY A 779 -8.65 -9.69 -28.18
CA GLY A 779 -9.68 -10.73 -28.10
C GLY A 779 -9.20 -12.19 -28.16
N ASP A 780 -7.90 -12.43 -28.34
CA ASP A 780 -7.28 -13.76 -28.41
C ASP A 780 -5.81 -13.69 -27.94
N SER A 781 -5.53 -14.36 -26.82
CA SER A 781 -4.21 -14.44 -26.17
C SER A 781 -3.14 -15.19 -26.98
N SER A 782 -3.45 -15.65 -28.20
CA SER A 782 -2.43 -16.06 -29.16
C SER A 782 -1.64 -14.90 -29.74
N PHE A 783 -2.12 -13.67 -29.54
CA PHE A 783 -1.43 -12.45 -29.97
C PHE A 783 -1.07 -11.59 -28.75
N SER A 784 0.06 -10.91 -28.85
CA SER A 784 0.46 -9.85 -27.92
C SER A 784 0.57 -8.54 -28.68
N ASP A 785 -0.26 -7.56 -28.32
CA ASP A 785 -0.38 -6.26 -28.96
C ASP A 785 0.16 -5.15 -28.06
N ASN A 786 0.95 -4.23 -28.62
CA ASN A 786 1.55 -3.12 -27.89
C ASN A 786 1.79 -1.88 -28.75
N TRP A 787 2.18 -0.77 -28.11
CA TRP A 787 2.47 0.53 -28.72
C TRP A 787 1.35 1.03 -29.67
N PRO A 788 0.10 1.14 -29.19
CA PRO A 788 -0.98 1.66 -30.01
C PRO A 788 -0.77 3.14 -30.36
N SER A 789 -1.26 3.56 -31.53
CA SER A 789 -1.30 4.95 -31.98
C SER A 789 -2.53 5.20 -32.84
N TRP A 790 -3.27 6.25 -32.49
CA TRP A 790 -4.43 6.72 -33.27
C TRP A 790 -4.00 7.48 -34.52
N SER A 791 -4.69 7.24 -35.63
CA SER A 791 -4.62 8.12 -36.79
C SER A 791 -5.22 9.50 -36.44
N PRO A 792 -4.77 10.60 -37.08
CA PRO A 792 -5.26 11.94 -36.77
C PRO A 792 -6.75 12.13 -37.01
N ASP A 793 -7.33 11.34 -37.92
CA ASP A 793 -8.77 11.33 -38.22
C ASP A 793 -9.59 10.39 -37.31
N GLY A 794 -8.93 9.64 -36.41
CA GLY A 794 -9.56 8.70 -35.49
C GLY A 794 -10.13 7.43 -36.16
N VAL A 795 -9.89 7.21 -37.46
CA VAL A 795 -10.48 6.08 -38.21
C VAL A 795 -9.64 4.81 -38.12
N TRP A 796 -8.35 4.92 -37.79
CA TRP A 796 -7.42 3.81 -37.72
C TRP A 796 -6.61 3.84 -36.43
N ILE A 797 -6.23 2.65 -35.97
CA ILE A 797 -5.26 2.43 -34.91
C ILE A 797 -4.11 1.65 -35.53
N ALA A 798 -2.88 2.13 -35.37
CA ALA A 798 -1.67 1.38 -35.65
C ALA A 798 -1.11 0.81 -34.35
N PHE A 799 -0.60 -0.42 -34.37
CA PHE A 799 -0.04 -1.08 -33.19
C PHE A 799 0.95 -2.15 -33.62
N ALA A 800 1.82 -2.58 -32.72
CA ALA A 800 2.69 -3.72 -32.95
C ALA A 800 2.04 -4.99 -32.40
N ARG A 801 2.04 -6.07 -33.17
CA ARG A 801 1.47 -7.38 -32.81
C ARG A 801 2.52 -8.46 -32.97
N ARG A 802 2.60 -9.34 -31.97
CA ARG A 802 3.36 -10.58 -32.00
C ARG A 802 2.41 -11.78 -32.03
N ASP A 803 2.66 -12.72 -32.93
CA ASP A 803 1.98 -14.02 -32.92
C ASP A 803 2.75 -14.99 -32.02
N LEU A 804 2.18 -15.32 -30.86
CA LEU A 804 2.80 -16.19 -29.86
C LEU A 804 2.74 -17.68 -30.26
N ASN A 805 1.91 -18.04 -31.24
CA ASN A 805 1.72 -19.42 -31.70
C ASN A 805 2.55 -19.77 -32.94
N ASN A 806 3.25 -18.81 -33.54
CA ASN A 806 3.97 -19.00 -34.78
C ASN A 806 5.49 -18.80 -34.61
N PRO A 807 6.22 -19.80 -34.06
CA PRO A 807 7.68 -19.74 -33.92
C PRO A 807 8.42 -19.68 -35.27
N ASP A 808 7.76 -20.08 -36.37
CA ASP A 808 8.31 -20.04 -37.74
C ASP A 808 8.11 -18.67 -38.43
N GLY A 809 7.24 -17.79 -37.88
CA GLY A 809 6.93 -16.46 -38.42
C GLY A 809 7.92 -15.36 -38.02
N GLY A 810 8.92 -15.70 -37.20
CA GLY A 810 9.84 -14.76 -36.59
C GLY A 810 9.37 -14.35 -35.18
N LEU A 811 10.32 -14.08 -34.29
CA LEU A 811 10.07 -13.59 -32.92
C LEU A 811 9.75 -12.08 -32.90
N GLY A 812 9.52 -11.49 -34.07
CA GLY A 812 9.44 -10.05 -34.28
C GLY A 812 8.03 -9.50 -34.09
N ASP A 813 7.92 -8.34 -33.45
CA ASP A 813 6.68 -7.58 -33.48
C ASP A 813 6.50 -6.97 -34.87
N HIS A 814 5.31 -7.11 -35.45
CA HIS A 814 4.96 -6.51 -36.73
C HIS A 814 3.96 -5.37 -36.54
N ILE A 815 4.04 -4.32 -37.34
CA ILE A 815 3.04 -3.27 -37.34
C ILE A 815 1.78 -3.76 -38.05
N TRP A 816 0.66 -3.57 -37.38
CA TRP A 816 -0.70 -3.80 -37.85
C TRP A 816 -1.48 -2.50 -37.79
N ILE A 817 -2.54 -2.42 -38.59
CA ILE A 817 -3.56 -1.39 -38.45
C ILE A 817 -4.94 -2.03 -38.37
N ALA A 818 -5.83 -1.44 -37.57
CA ALA A 818 -7.22 -1.85 -37.43
C ALA A 818 -8.15 -0.65 -37.27
N GLN A 819 -9.45 -0.85 -37.44
CA GLN A 819 -10.46 0.13 -37.04
C GLN A 819 -10.65 0.09 -35.52
N PRO A 820 -11.20 1.16 -34.91
CA PRO A 820 -11.43 1.23 -33.46
C PRO A 820 -12.34 0.16 -32.88
N ASP A 821 -13.18 -0.46 -33.71
CA ASP A 821 -14.02 -1.59 -33.33
C ASP A 821 -13.32 -2.95 -33.46
N GLY A 822 -12.01 -2.95 -33.72
CA GLY A 822 -11.18 -4.14 -33.95
C GLY A 822 -11.33 -4.74 -35.36
N SER A 823 -12.23 -4.20 -36.19
CA SER A 823 -12.44 -4.72 -37.54
C SER A 823 -11.38 -4.23 -38.53
N ALA A 824 -11.37 -4.85 -39.72
CA ALA A 824 -10.41 -4.55 -40.79
C ALA A 824 -8.91 -4.60 -40.38
N ALA A 825 -8.58 -5.36 -39.32
CA ALA A 825 -7.22 -5.59 -38.88
C ALA A 825 -6.37 -6.20 -40.01
N ARG A 826 -5.25 -5.56 -40.33
CA ARG A 826 -4.30 -6.03 -41.35
C ARG A 826 -2.86 -5.69 -40.98
N GLN A 827 -1.96 -6.62 -41.27
CA GLN A 827 -0.52 -6.42 -41.15
C GLN A 827 -0.01 -5.46 -42.22
N VAL A 828 0.90 -4.55 -41.86
CA VAL A 828 1.53 -3.60 -42.80
C VAL A 828 3.05 -3.77 -42.91
N THR A 829 3.68 -4.50 -42.00
CA THR A 829 5.09 -4.91 -42.09
C THR A 829 5.21 -6.42 -41.97
N ASP A 830 6.04 -7.06 -42.79
CA ASP A 830 6.22 -8.52 -42.79
C ASP A 830 7.71 -8.87 -42.93
N ASP A 831 8.44 -8.74 -41.82
CA ASP A 831 9.87 -9.03 -41.77
C ASP A 831 10.26 -9.68 -40.43
N GLY A 832 10.28 -11.02 -40.43
CA GLY A 832 10.50 -11.84 -39.23
C GLY A 832 11.93 -11.80 -38.66
N GLU A 833 12.87 -11.11 -39.31
CA GLU A 833 14.22 -10.87 -38.78
C GLU A 833 14.29 -9.62 -37.88
N TYR A 834 13.17 -8.88 -37.71
CA TYR A 834 13.15 -7.60 -37.02
C TYR A 834 11.93 -7.44 -36.11
N ILE A 835 12.12 -6.68 -35.03
CA ILE A 835 11.04 -6.19 -34.17
C ILE A 835 10.72 -4.76 -34.59
N HIS A 836 9.42 -4.45 -34.70
CA HIS A 836 8.92 -3.12 -35.01
C HIS A 836 8.21 -2.54 -33.79
N SER A 837 8.48 -1.28 -33.45
CA SER A 837 7.86 -0.63 -32.29
C SER A 837 7.52 0.83 -32.55
N THR A 838 6.74 1.40 -31.63
CA THR A 838 6.40 2.84 -31.56
C THR A 838 5.87 3.44 -32.88
N PRO A 839 4.87 2.82 -33.53
CA PRO A 839 4.27 3.42 -34.72
C PRO A 839 3.63 4.77 -34.40
N GLN A 840 3.82 5.75 -35.28
CA GLN A 840 3.22 7.08 -35.21
C GLN A 840 2.71 7.51 -36.58
N TRP A 841 1.44 7.90 -36.64
CA TRP A 841 0.85 8.45 -37.86
C TRP A 841 1.43 9.83 -38.19
N SER A 842 1.63 10.08 -39.48
CA SER A 842 1.84 11.44 -39.97
C SER A 842 0.59 12.28 -39.71
N PRO A 843 0.71 13.61 -39.57
CA PRO A 843 -0.44 14.50 -39.33
C PRO A 843 -1.55 14.43 -40.38
N ASP A 844 -1.23 13.96 -41.59
CA ASP A 844 -2.18 13.75 -42.68
C ASP A 844 -2.71 12.32 -42.82
N GLY A 845 -2.26 11.39 -41.98
CA GLY A 845 -2.66 9.98 -41.97
C GLY A 845 -2.15 9.16 -43.16
N GLN A 846 -1.24 9.68 -43.99
CA GLN A 846 -0.75 8.97 -45.19
C GLN A 846 0.47 8.08 -44.91
N TYR A 847 1.19 8.34 -43.82
CA TYR A 847 2.44 7.67 -43.49
C TYR A 847 2.47 7.18 -42.03
N LEU A 848 3.28 6.17 -41.77
CA LEU A 848 3.67 5.72 -40.44
C LEU A 848 5.18 5.88 -40.25
N LEU A 849 5.58 6.47 -39.13
CA LEU A 849 6.94 6.51 -38.62
C LEU A 849 7.07 5.45 -37.52
N PHE A 850 8.11 4.62 -37.55
CA PHE A 850 8.28 3.57 -36.54
C PHE A 850 9.75 3.22 -36.36
N GLN A 851 10.06 2.56 -35.24
CA GLN A 851 11.38 2.02 -34.96
C GLN A 851 11.46 0.55 -35.39
N ARG A 852 12.62 0.14 -35.88
CA ARG A 852 12.88 -1.24 -36.29
C ARG A 852 14.22 -1.73 -35.75
N TYR A 853 14.19 -2.87 -35.09
CA TYR A 853 15.31 -3.49 -34.39
C TYR A 853 15.68 -4.81 -35.04
N PRO A 854 16.95 -5.04 -35.43
CA PRO A 854 17.41 -6.36 -35.85
C PRO A 854 17.34 -7.38 -34.71
N LEU A 855 16.79 -8.58 -34.97
CA LEU A 855 16.84 -9.70 -34.05
C LEU A 855 18.26 -10.29 -34.00
N GLY A 856 18.82 -10.49 -32.80
CA GLY A 856 20.04 -11.29 -32.60
C GLY A 856 21.38 -10.54 -32.45
N GLY A 857 21.39 -9.22 -32.19
CA GLY A 857 22.61 -8.46 -31.91
C GLY A 857 22.66 -7.91 -30.47
N PRO A 858 23.72 -8.17 -29.66
CA PRO A 858 23.84 -7.66 -28.28
C PRO A 858 23.97 -6.13 -28.17
N MET A 859 24.01 -5.43 -29.30
CA MET A 859 24.13 -3.98 -29.47
C MET A 859 23.20 -3.47 -30.59
N ALA A 860 22.11 -4.18 -30.88
CA ALA A 860 21.23 -3.87 -32.01
C ALA A 860 20.60 -2.48 -31.83
N GLN A 861 21.15 -1.49 -32.52
CA GLN A 861 20.60 -0.15 -32.53
C GLN A 861 19.39 -0.08 -33.47
N PRO A 862 18.29 0.58 -33.05
CA PRO A 862 17.15 0.77 -33.92
C PRO A 862 17.47 1.68 -35.10
N GLY A 863 16.81 1.42 -36.22
CA GLY A 863 16.61 2.42 -37.25
C GLY A 863 15.22 3.04 -37.15
N ILE A 864 15.06 4.27 -37.64
CA ILE A 864 13.77 4.90 -37.89
C ILE A 864 13.39 4.67 -39.35
N TRP A 865 12.14 4.30 -39.57
CA TRP A 865 11.59 3.95 -40.87
C TRP A 865 10.27 4.67 -41.11
N VAL A 866 10.01 4.97 -42.38
CA VAL A 866 8.74 5.54 -42.85
C VAL A 866 8.06 4.53 -43.76
N LEU A 867 6.77 4.30 -43.51
CA LEU A 867 5.89 3.47 -44.33
C LEU A 867 4.81 4.34 -44.97
N ASN A 868 4.61 4.21 -46.28
CA ASN A 868 3.46 4.78 -46.97
C ASN A 868 2.27 3.82 -46.89
N ILE A 869 1.13 4.30 -46.39
CA ILE A 869 -0.03 3.45 -46.09
C ILE A 869 -0.75 2.94 -47.36
N GLU A 870 -0.72 3.72 -48.44
CA GLU A 870 -1.39 3.40 -49.70
C GLU A 870 -0.54 2.47 -50.58
N SER A 871 0.75 2.78 -50.75
CA SER A 871 1.64 1.97 -51.60
C SER A 871 2.24 0.76 -50.87
N GLY A 872 2.38 0.84 -49.54
CA GLY A 872 3.10 -0.16 -48.74
C GLY A 872 4.62 -0.04 -48.85
N ASP A 873 5.13 1.05 -49.46
CA ASP A 873 6.58 1.28 -49.54
C ASP A 873 7.14 1.60 -48.15
N ILE A 874 8.26 0.97 -47.82
CA ILE A 874 8.95 1.12 -46.53
C ILE A 874 10.38 1.57 -46.80
N GLU A 875 10.80 2.67 -46.20
CA GLU A 875 12.15 3.20 -46.33
C GLU A 875 12.79 3.52 -45.00
N GLN A 876 14.10 3.24 -44.90
CA GLN A 876 14.87 3.60 -43.72
C GLN A 876 15.34 5.04 -43.84
N VAL A 877 15.05 5.84 -42.82
CA VAL A 877 15.39 7.26 -42.79
C VAL A 877 16.69 7.48 -42.02
N VAL A 878 16.90 6.78 -40.90
CA VAL A 878 18.12 6.89 -40.10
C VAL A 878 18.42 5.63 -39.29
N THR A 879 19.69 5.39 -38.97
CA THR A 879 20.20 4.32 -38.12
C THR A 879 20.65 4.87 -36.76
N GLY A 880 20.55 4.09 -35.69
CA GLY A 880 21.06 4.50 -34.37
C GLY A 880 20.18 5.54 -33.68
N ALA A 881 18.85 5.44 -33.86
CA ALA A 881 17.94 6.52 -33.54
C ALA A 881 16.68 6.03 -32.82
N TYR A 882 16.26 6.78 -31.82
CA TYR A 882 15.27 6.39 -30.81
C TYR A 882 14.14 7.41 -30.71
N TRP A 883 12.93 6.92 -30.40
CA TRP A 883 11.73 7.72 -30.09
C TRP A 883 11.51 8.87 -31.06
N PRO A 884 11.20 8.61 -32.33
CA PRO A 884 11.01 9.67 -33.31
C PRO A 884 9.70 10.45 -33.11
N ALA A 885 9.64 11.66 -33.66
CA ALA A 885 8.43 12.46 -33.81
C ALA A 885 8.44 13.23 -35.14
N TRP A 886 7.26 13.42 -35.74
CA TRP A 886 7.07 14.21 -36.96
C TRP A 886 7.25 15.71 -36.70
N LEU A 887 7.94 16.40 -37.61
CA LEU A 887 8.00 17.86 -37.72
C LEU A 887 7.47 18.29 -39.09
N PRO A 888 6.15 18.61 -39.21
CA PRO A 888 5.49 18.85 -40.48
C PRO A 888 5.87 20.16 -41.20
#